data_AF-A0A9X2ZIY3-F1
#
_entry.id   AF-A0A9X2ZIY3-F1
#
_cell.length_a   1.000
_cell.length_b   1.000
_cell.length_c   1.000
_cell.angle_alpha   90.00
_cell.angle_beta   90.00
_cell.angle_gamma   90.00
#
_symmetry.space_group_name_H-M   'P 1'
#
loop_
_entity.id
_entity.type
_entity.pdbx_description
1 polymer ?
#
loop_
_entity_poly.entity_id
_entity_poly.type
_entity_poly.pdbx_seq_one_letter_code
_entity_poly.pdbx_strand_id
1 'polypeptide(L)'
;MKKLYFLFSYLFIFNCYAQNPADRDPSFNTFSLPLGNYFIDNDVIKSGIQRDGKIILLKWKSNSGVNELIRVDNNILDASFNTGTGFKGVASDFKIQPDGKIIVIGSFTSYNQVNANKIIRLNPDGSIDKGFTLAPGVTISRPNIEVQSDGKILVTGIINSREGTVRLNQDGSQDTGFVTSVTFFQNSSKISLQPDGKIVVFGITTNDAGDAYNKIVRLNKNGSLDLDITPKLDVINTLYSFATQPDGKILIAANYKEGNNVYSNRIIRLNNDCTIDSSFKSDKFIAYRDLGMSKIIVQPDGKIITSGNVSYEKYIQRNITRLNSDGTQDTTFKIGNAADDIVQNIELLSNGKIIVSGNFKQFNNLSVNKILILNSDGSKDSSFSNRCVGFDSGIVNAVTVLADDKIMVSGSFYGYNGIANSGLIRLNGDGSQDESLTFGGLKGFNDQYNYNNINSIAVQTDGKTVLGGNFTDFNNITTNRIVRINYDGSRDSSFVVGSGFDYEVHKVVVLSDKKTLVGGAFTKYKGISCAGLIRLNSDGTLDESFKSSWIGNNDGQLFLYDIFNLSDGKILISGNFKNNISIIRLNSDGTKDNSFVLTTQAEVNLQKIIIQRDGKIMASGSIGNKPTILRLNPDGSLDNSFNYISPGSGFGISISGIQLDDKLLISAYNGYDNKDKFFIRLNTNGSLDSTFYNIFNNNEIDDDAKIITQSDGKLIYYGSFNSYKGVPAGRLIRLLGQDYKFVQGNNKLDSNNNGCDLNDVAFANLKMNISSAQSTKSFITNTTGNYTITLLNGAHTITPVFENPSYFNVTPTSLNVDFPSELSPRNGNFCITPNGVRPDLEISILPLTAARPGFDAKYKIVYSNKGNQQLSGTVSFDFMDEIIDVVETNPRFSNQSNSNLKWNFTNLNPLETREILVVLNVNSPMETPPVYGGMLLKYKTEISSSQTDQTPDDNKFYFDQIVVNSFDPNDKTCVEGDFISQTKVGDYVHYIIRFENTGTYPAQNIIVKDIIDTNKYDINTLYPLSGSHLFTTEILDNNKVEFKFENINLPFDDANNDGYLAFKIKTKTSLVSGDSFGGSANIFFDYNNAITTNIPTTTISKTLSVKDFSFEKHYILYPNPVKDILNISTKDDIELSSIQIYNFLGQLIMVVPNATHTKTIDVSSLSSGNYLIKIISNKGNSNTKFIKS
;
A
#
# COMPACT_ATOMS: atom_id res chain seq x y z
N MET A 1 -53.51 -30.83 -41.10
CA MET A 1 -52.05 -30.92 -40.92
C MET A 1 -51.35 -29.92 -41.84
N LYS A 2 -50.69 -28.90 -41.29
CA LYS A 2 -49.42 -28.32 -41.78
C LYS A 2 -48.84 -27.51 -40.61
N LYS A 3 -47.69 -27.95 -40.10
CA LYS A 3 -47.08 -27.52 -38.83
C LYS A 3 -46.03 -26.43 -39.13
N LEU A 4 -46.03 -25.32 -38.39
CA LEU A 4 -45.29 -25.11 -37.13
C LEU A 4 -43.77 -24.99 -37.34
N TYR A 5 -43.30 -23.87 -37.90
CA TYR A 5 -41.90 -23.40 -37.85
C TYR A 5 -41.82 -21.89 -38.13
N PHE A 6 -42.05 -21.04 -37.11
CA PHE A 6 -41.59 -19.63 -37.10
C PHE A 6 -41.70 -18.98 -35.70
N LEU A 7 -41.32 -19.71 -34.64
CA LEU A 7 -41.34 -19.18 -33.26
C LEU A 7 -40.30 -19.87 -32.36
N PHE A 8 -39.09 -20.08 -32.89
CA PHE A 8 -37.93 -20.66 -32.18
C PHE A 8 -36.63 -20.05 -32.72
N SER A 9 -36.27 -18.88 -32.20
CA SER A 9 -34.98 -18.20 -32.49
C SER A 9 -34.60 -17.13 -31.45
N TYR A 10 -35.57 -16.50 -30.79
CA TYR A 10 -35.36 -15.54 -29.68
C TYR A 10 -35.33 -16.19 -28.28
N LEU A 11 -34.99 -17.48 -28.21
CA LEU A 11 -34.78 -18.21 -26.97
C LEU A 11 -33.42 -18.92 -26.95
N PHE A 12 -32.40 -18.22 -27.43
CA PHE A 12 -31.04 -18.46 -26.95
C PHE A 12 -30.99 -18.05 -25.49
N ILE A 13 -31.14 -19.06 -24.62
CA ILE A 13 -30.89 -18.97 -23.19
C ILE A 13 -29.53 -18.30 -23.00
N PHE A 14 -29.46 -17.29 -22.11
CA PHE A 14 -28.19 -16.82 -21.54
C PHE A 14 -27.61 -17.94 -20.68
N ASN A 15 -27.07 -18.97 -21.33
CA ASN A 15 -26.15 -19.89 -20.70
C ASN A 15 -24.95 -19.05 -20.29
N CYS A 16 -24.88 -18.74 -19.01
CA CYS A 16 -23.69 -18.25 -18.37
C CYS A 16 -22.64 -19.36 -18.47
N TYR A 17 -21.94 -19.41 -19.60
CA TYR A 17 -20.58 -19.95 -19.64
C TYR A 17 -19.83 -19.21 -18.54
N ALA A 18 -19.49 -19.91 -17.47
CA ALA A 18 -18.74 -19.34 -16.36
C ALA A 18 -17.36 -18.97 -16.90
N GLN A 19 -17.18 -17.69 -17.24
CA GLN A 19 -15.97 -17.16 -17.86
C GLN A 19 -14.84 -17.09 -16.84
N ASN A 20 -14.26 -18.26 -16.52
CA ASN A 20 -13.23 -18.37 -15.49
C ASN A 20 -11.85 -18.75 -16.05
N PRO A 21 -10.94 -17.78 -16.18
CA PRO A 21 -9.53 -17.96 -15.94
C PRO A 21 -9.23 -17.60 -14.47
N ALA A 22 -9.03 -18.62 -13.62
CA ALA A 22 -9.00 -18.53 -12.15
C ALA A 22 -7.91 -17.62 -11.54
N ASP A 23 -7.10 -17.02 -12.39
CA ASP A 23 -5.99 -16.15 -12.04
C ASP A 23 -6.30 -14.68 -12.35
N ARG A 24 -7.37 -14.32 -13.11
CA ARG A 24 -7.71 -12.91 -13.37
C ARG A 24 -8.03 -12.18 -12.07
N ASP A 25 -7.50 -10.97 -11.94
CA ASP A 25 -7.83 -10.07 -10.83
C ASP A 25 -9.14 -9.34 -11.12
N PRO A 26 -10.19 -9.51 -10.31
CA PRO A 26 -11.47 -8.89 -10.56
C PRO A 26 -11.42 -7.36 -10.42
N SER A 27 -10.53 -6.81 -9.58
CA SER A 27 -10.46 -5.36 -9.30
C SER A 27 -9.80 -4.52 -10.40
N PHE A 28 -9.55 -5.12 -11.58
CA PHE A 28 -8.94 -4.47 -12.75
C PHE A 28 -9.39 -5.12 -14.08
N ASN A 29 -10.17 -6.20 -14.03
CA ASN A 29 -10.85 -6.78 -15.20
C ASN A 29 -12.33 -7.03 -14.88
N THR A 30 -13.09 -5.98 -14.60
CA THR A 30 -14.52 -6.12 -14.26
C THR A 30 -15.27 -6.89 -15.35
N PHE A 31 -15.84 -8.05 -14.99
CA PHE A 31 -16.42 -9.06 -15.91
C PHE A 31 -17.59 -8.57 -16.79
N SER A 32 -18.08 -7.35 -16.58
CA SER A 32 -19.26 -6.76 -17.23
C SER A 32 -18.95 -5.90 -18.46
N LEU A 33 -17.67 -5.57 -18.73
CA LEU A 33 -17.32 -4.58 -19.76
C LEU A 33 -17.12 -5.18 -21.18
N PRO A 34 -17.52 -4.46 -22.25
CA PRO A 34 -17.22 -4.83 -23.63
C PRO A 34 -15.76 -4.57 -24.01
N LEU A 35 -15.36 -5.01 -25.20
CA LEU A 35 -13.98 -5.01 -25.75
C LEU A 35 -13.40 -3.61 -26.06
N GLY A 36 -13.30 -2.74 -25.05
CA GLY A 36 -12.74 -1.40 -25.09
C GLY A 36 -11.23 -1.34 -24.84
N ASN A 37 -10.45 -2.19 -25.52
CA ASN A 37 -9.02 -2.38 -25.22
C ASN A 37 -8.23 -1.08 -25.46
N TYR A 38 -7.54 -0.57 -24.45
CA TYR A 38 -6.40 0.30 -24.72
C TYR A 38 -5.29 -0.61 -25.30
N PHE A 39 -5.20 -0.73 -26.64
CA PHE A 39 -4.39 -1.77 -27.33
C PHE A 39 -2.90 -1.51 -27.24
N ILE A 40 -2.18 -2.59 -26.90
CA ILE A 40 -0.80 -2.51 -26.54
C ILE A 40 0.11 -3.61 -27.07
N ASP A 41 1.35 -3.17 -27.31
CA ASP A 41 2.34 -3.86 -28.08
C ASP A 41 3.80 -3.74 -27.52
N ASN A 42 4.23 -2.60 -26.92
CA ASN A 42 5.65 -2.20 -26.78
C ASN A 42 6.47 -2.72 -25.59
N ASP A 43 7.50 -1.98 -25.19
CA ASP A 43 8.61 -2.31 -24.34
C ASP A 43 8.83 -1.24 -23.21
N VAL A 44 9.15 -1.62 -21.95
CA VAL A 44 8.93 -0.93 -20.64
C VAL A 44 10.04 -0.90 -19.58
N ILE A 45 10.10 0.08 -18.66
CA ILE A 45 11.20 0.19 -17.64
C ILE A 45 10.94 0.29 -16.07
N LYS A 46 9.91 -0.32 -15.49
CA LYS A 46 9.49 -0.51 -14.06
C LYS A 46 8.34 0.38 -13.53
N SER A 47 7.12 0.01 -13.88
CA SER A 47 5.86 0.60 -13.44
C SER A 47 5.63 0.63 -11.90
N GLY A 48 4.44 0.91 -11.35
CA GLY A 48 4.16 0.95 -9.89
C GLY A 48 2.66 0.74 -9.51
N ILE A 49 2.35 0.69 -8.19
CA ILE A 49 1.09 1.18 -7.56
C ILE A 49 1.44 2.42 -6.75
N GLN A 50 0.62 3.41 -6.99
CA GLN A 50 0.31 4.48 -6.09
C GLN A 50 -0.29 3.91 -4.80
N ARG A 51 -0.54 4.75 -3.80
CA ARG A 51 -1.62 4.43 -2.84
C ARG A 51 -2.97 4.18 -3.54
N ASP A 52 -3.03 4.69 -4.76
CA ASP A 52 -4.14 4.83 -5.68
C ASP A 52 -4.47 3.64 -6.59
N GLY A 53 -3.91 2.44 -6.40
CA GLY A 53 -4.46 1.18 -6.96
C GLY A 53 -4.33 0.97 -8.48
N LYS A 54 -4.56 2.03 -9.26
CA LYS A 54 -4.14 2.28 -10.63
C LYS A 54 -2.66 2.02 -10.77
N ILE A 55 -2.26 1.83 -12.01
CA ILE A 55 -1.01 1.16 -12.32
C ILE A 55 -0.34 1.96 -13.39
N ILE A 56 0.88 2.41 -13.12
CA ILE A 56 1.53 3.36 -14.01
C ILE A 56 2.90 2.86 -14.46
N LEU A 57 3.22 2.87 -15.76
CA LEU A 57 4.22 2.09 -16.51
C LEU A 57 5.11 2.93 -17.45
N LEU A 58 5.81 2.44 -18.49
CA LEU A 58 6.48 3.30 -19.53
C LEU A 58 6.95 2.67 -20.84
N LYS A 59 6.40 2.92 -22.06
CA LYS A 59 7.05 2.58 -23.40
C LYS A 59 7.19 3.68 -24.40
N TRP A 60 8.37 3.80 -25.09
CA TRP A 60 8.92 5.01 -25.80
C TRP A 60 7.85 5.77 -26.61
N LYS A 61 7.89 7.12 -26.67
CA LYS A 61 6.85 7.78 -27.47
C LYS A 61 7.01 7.30 -28.88
N SER A 62 5.91 6.88 -29.45
CA SER A 62 5.66 6.82 -30.89
C SER A 62 6.59 7.79 -31.64
N ASN A 63 7.56 7.32 -32.45
CA ASN A 63 8.79 7.87 -33.13
C ASN A 63 9.61 8.90 -32.38
N SER A 64 9.40 9.05 -31.09
CA SER A 64 10.30 9.83 -30.28
C SER A 64 11.56 9.05 -29.92
N GLY A 65 11.48 7.78 -29.49
CA GLY A 65 12.69 7.03 -29.09
C GLY A 65 13.41 7.72 -27.96
N VAL A 66 12.63 7.85 -26.91
CA VAL A 66 12.66 8.78 -25.80
C VAL A 66 11.26 8.65 -25.18
N ASN A 67 10.98 9.28 -24.04
CA ASN A 67 10.02 8.77 -23.07
C ASN A 67 8.51 9.46 -23.05
N GLU A 68 7.35 9.09 -22.43
CA GLU A 68 5.92 9.53 -22.66
C GLU A 68 4.80 9.09 -21.57
N LEU A 69 4.58 9.76 -20.41
CA LEU A 69 3.63 9.43 -19.26
C LEU A 69 2.05 9.61 -19.40
N ILE A 70 1.21 8.57 -19.60
CA ILE A 70 -0.27 8.53 -19.25
C ILE A 70 -0.67 7.24 -18.47
N ARG A 71 -1.80 7.11 -17.76
CA ARG A 71 -2.05 6.14 -16.63
C ARG A 71 -3.05 5.01 -16.93
N VAL A 72 -3.00 3.81 -16.29
CA VAL A 72 -4.15 2.85 -16.35
C VAL A 72 -4.93 2.63 -15.07
N ASP A 73 -6.25 2.61 -15.25
CA ASP A 73 -7.26 2.16 -14.32
C ASP A 73 -8.18 1.16 -15.02
N ASN A 74 -8.54 0.05 -14.37
CA ASN A 74 -9.44 -1.01 -14.88
C ASN A 74 -9.49 -1.19 -16.43
N ASN A 75 -8.37 -1.59 -17.03
CA ASN A 75 -8.19 -1.82 -18.48
C ASN A 75 -8.03 -0.57 -19.40
N ILE A 76 -8.04 0.65 -18.88
CA ILE A 76 -8.22 1.87 -19.68
C ILE A 76 -7.22 2.96 -19.27
N LEU A 77 -6.79 3.74 -20.25
CA LEU A 77 -6.12 5.04 -20.08
C LEU A 77 -6.95 6.00 -19.18
N ASP A 78 -6.47 6.26 -17.98
CA ASP A 78 -6.91 7.33 -17.09
C ASP A 78 -6.35 8.70 -17.54
N ALA A 79 -7.25 9.51 -18.08
CA ALA A 79 -6.99 10.86 -18.59
C ALA A 79 -6.91 11.96 -17.50
N SER A 80 -7.11 11.65 -16.21
CA SER A 80 -6.86 12.62 -15.11
C SER A 80 -5.39 13.00 -14.96
N PHE A 81 -4.51 12.31 -15.69
CA PHE A 81 -3.08 12.32 -15.49
C PHE A 81 -2.35 13.14 -16.57
N ASN A 82 -2.12 14.41 -16.29
CA ASN A 82 -2.20 15.48 -17.29
C ASN A 82 -0.96 15.74 -18.19
N THR A 83 -1.23 16.41 -19.33
CA THR A 83 -0.40 16.60 -20.54
C THR A 83 0.02 18.10 -20.80
N GLY A 84 0.39 18.53 -22.02
CA GLY A 84 1.15 19.77 -22.36
C GLY A 84 1.99 19.73 -23.68
N THR A 85 3.32 19.40 -23.68
CA THR A 85 4.14 19.24 -24.92
C THR A 85 5.03 18.00 -25.15
N GLY A 86 5.40 17.21 -24.15
CA GLY A 86 6.49 16.24 -24.27
C GLY A 86 7.88 16.86 -24.03
N PHE A 87 8.71 16.22 -23.20
CA PHE A 87 10.12 16.53 -22.84
C PHE A 87 11.08 16.88 -24.02
N LYS A 88 12.30 17.22 -23.58
CA LYS A 88 15.06 17.88 -24.18
C LYS A 88 16.37 17.16 -23.48
N GLY A 89 16.94 16.00 -23.88
CA GLY A 89 18.11 15.35 -23.17
C GLY A 89 17.82 14.04 -22.34
N VAL A 90 18.64 12.93 -22.30
CA VAL A 90 18.37 11.43 -22.09
C VAL A 90 18.21 10.78 -20.66
N ALA A 91 17.37 9.73 -20.50
CA ALA A 91 16.56 9.35 -19.30
C ALA A 91 17.09 8.20 -18.40
N SER A 92 16.41 7.64 -17.36
CA SER A 92 16.60 6.25 -16.80
C SER A 92 15.73 5.69 -15.67
N ASP A 93 15.35 6.41 -14.60
CA ASP A 93 15.02 5.72 -13.34
C ASP A 93 13.90 6.43 -12.43
N PHE A 94 13.57 6.00 -11.17
CA PHE A 94 12.79 6.51 -9.99
C PHE A 94 12.23 5.57 -8.81
N LYS A 95 11.58 6.12 -7.75
CA LYS A 95 10.94 5.35 -6.60
C LYS A 95 9.73 5.97 -5.89
N ILE A 96 8.83 5.09 -5.42
CA ILE A 96 7.72 5.34 -4.47
C ILE A 96 8.17 6.02 -3.19
N GLN A 97 7.69 7.23 -2.94
CA GLN A 97 7.55 7.73 -1.58
C GLN A 97 6.39 7.10 -0.82
N PRO A 98 6.51 7.04 0.52
CA PRO A 98 5.37 6.93 1.41
C PRO A 98 4.23 7.92 1.08
N ASP A 99 4.49 9.21 0.85
CA ASP A 99 3.45 10.28 0.75
C ASP A 99 2.72 10.36 -0.60
N GLY A 100 3.00 9.46 -1.53
CA GLY A 100 2.48 9.55 -2.89
C GLY A 100 3.12 10.68 -3.72
N LYS A 101 4.01 11.52 -3.15
CA LYS A 101 4.76 12.51 -3.93
C LYS A 101 6.03 11.91 -4.54
N ILE A 102 6.52 12.54 -5.61
CA ILE A 102 6.93 11.72 -6.77
C ILE A 102 7.97 12.35 -7.64
N ILE A 103 8.84 11.52 -8.18
CA ILE A 103 10.28 11.72 -8.24
C ILE A 103 10.78 11.08 -9.53
N VAL A 104 11.48 11.73 -10.48
CA VAL A 104 11.72 11.04 -11.79
C VAL A 104 13.01 11.25 -12.57
N ILE A 105 13.80 10.23 -12.85
CA ILE A 105 15.21 10.49 -13.12
C ILE A 105 15.55 10.37 -14.59
N GLY A 106 15.74 11.52 -15.25
CA GLY A 106 16.22 11.57 -16.61
C GLY A 106 16.94 12.87 -16.94
N SER A 107 18.05 12.89 -17.70
CA SER A 107 18.81 14.11 -18.09
C SER A 107 18.04 15.06 -19.00
N PHE A 108 16.74 15.20 -18.76
CA PHE A 108 15.85 16.13 -19.40
C PHE A 108 16.27 17.51 -18.97
N THR A 109 16.32 18.38 -19.97
CA THR A 109 16.70 19.78 -19.88
C THR A 109 15.49 20.69 -20.12
N SER A 110 14.25 20.21 -19.93
CA SER A 110 13.03 20.99 -19.57
C SER A 110 11.93 20.08 -18.97
N TYR A 111 10.90 20.61 -18.26
CA TYR A 111 9.50 20.12 -18.11
C TYR A 111 8.57 21.27 -17.76
N ASN A 112 7.29 21.23 -18.18
CA ASN A 112 6.34 22.35 -18.22
C ASN A 112 6.98 23.73 -18.48
N GLN A 113 8.03 23.67 -19.29
CA GLN A 113 8.96 24.68 -19.79
C GLN A 113 9.62 25.55 -18.71
N VAL A 114 9.68 25.09 -17.44
CA VAL A 114 10.14 25.90 -16.29
C VAL A 114 11.67 25.97 -16.22
N ASN A 115 12.34 25.85 -15.07
CA ASN A 115 13.81 25.88 -15.05
C ASN A 115 14.42 25.09 -13.91
N ALA A 116 15.14 24.08 -14.36
CA ALA A 116 15.50 22.94 -13.61
C ALA A 116 16.68 22.12 -14.28
N ASN A 117 17.80 21.70 -13.66
CA ASN A 117 19.09 21.33 -14.28
C ASN A 117 19.60 19.85 -14.30
N LYS A 118 18.97 18.83 -13.65
CA LYS A 118 19.09 17.33 -13.46
C LYS A 118 18.60 16.64 -12.11
N ILE A 119 17.39 16.90 -11.56
CA ILE A 119 16.88 16.63 -10.17
C ILE A 119 15.29 16.82 -10.11
N ILE A 120 14.20 16.02 -9.86
CA ILE A 120 12.71 16.38 -10.04
C ILE A 120 11.56 15.85 -9.07
N ARG A 121 10.82 16.65 -8.24
CA ARG A 121 9.52 16.25 -7.54
C ARG A 121 8.29 17.03 -7.95
N LEU A 122 7.15 16.33 -7.89
CA LEU A 122 5.82 16.41 -8.49
C LEU A 122 4.68 16.10 -7.45
N ASN A 123 3.42 16.23 -7.89
CA ASN A 123 2.16 15.78 -7.26
C ASN A 123 1.45 14.63 -8.03
N PRO A 124 0.51 13.86 -7.40
CA PRO A 124 0.00 12.53 -7.85
C PRO A 124 -0.86 12.48 -9.11
N ASP A 125 -0.73 13.48 -9.96
CA ASP A 125 -1.57 13.83 -11.10
C ASP A 125 -0.76 14.11 -12.37
N GLY A 126 0.55 14.40 -12.28
CA GLY A 126 1.30 14.99 -13.40
C GLY A 126 1.44 16.50 -13.32
N SER A 127 1.41 17.10 -12.13
CA SER A 127 1.70 18.52 -11.91
C SER A 127 2.84 18.74 -10.91
N ILE A 128 3.48 19.91 -10.99
CA ILE A 128 4.78 20.16 -10.35
C ILE A 128 4.64 20.31 -8.82
N ASP A 129 5.48 19.62 -8.03
CA ASP A 129 5.66 19.97 -6.62
C ASP A 129 6.63 21.15 -6.55
N LYS A 130 6.02 22.31 -6.36
CA LYS A 130 6.69 23.60 -6.16
C LYS A 130 7.10 23.82 -4.70
N GLY A 131 6.57 23.03 -3.76
CA GLY A 131 6.86 23.10 -2.32
C GLY A 131 8.26 22.59 -1.97
N PHE A 132 9.15 22.63 -2.95
CA PHE A 132 10.31 21.79 -3.02
C PHE A 132 11.38 22.49 -3.86
N THR A 133 12.41 23.06 -3.21
CA THR A 133 13.53 23.79 -3.86
C THR A 133 14.81 23.48 -3.10
N LEU A 134 15.95 23.30 -3.78
CA LEU A 134 17.20 23.02 -3.07
C LEU A 134 18.07 24.27 -2.93
N ALA A 135 18.96 24.27 -1.93
CA ALA A 135 19.77 25.43 -1.57
C ALA A 135 20.69 25.92 -2.73
N PRO A 136 21.02 27.23 -2.84
CA PRO A 136 21.88 27.76 -3.90
C PRO A 136 23.36 27.34 -3.86
N GLY A 137 24.03 27.27 -5.02
CA GLY A 137 25.44 26.89 -5.21
C GLY A 137 25.75 25.41 -4.99
N VAL A 138 25.09 24.83 -4.00
CA VAL A 138 24.95 23.43 -3.65
C VAL A 138 24.69 22.58 -4.92
N THR A 139 25.70 21.88 -5.44
CA THR A 139 25.87 21.24 -6.77
C THR A 139 25.46 19.65 -6.83
N ILE A 140 23.64 18.35 -7.65
CA ILE A 140 23.07 16.86 -7.59
C ILE A 140 23.05 16.05 -8.95
N SER A 141 24.12 15.27 -9.40
CA SER A 141 24.27 14.57 -10.76
C SER A 141 24.97 13.14 -11.00
N ARG A 142 24.67 12.32 -12.06
CA ARG A 142 24.84 10.80 -12.33
C ARG A 142 24.62 9.85 -11.13
N PRO A 143 23.60 8.97 -11.10
CA PRO A 143 23.13 8.05 -9.98
C PRO A 143 22.22 6.75 -10.38
N ASN A 144 21.31 6.20 -9.55
CA ASN A 144 20.06 5.39 -9.74
C ASN A 144 19.27 5.40 -8.37
N ILE A 145 18.23 4.63 -8.07
CA ILE A 145 17.26 4.79 -6.94
C ILE A 145 17.35 4.15 -5.53
N GLU A 146 17.01 4.91 -4.48
CA GLU A 146 16.23 4.41 -3.35
C GLU A 146 15.48 5.52 -2.57
N VAL A 147 14.43 5.12 -1.82
CA VAL A 147 13.55 5.96 -0.98
C VAL A 147 13.34 5.42 0.45
N GLN A 148 13.45 6.26 1.50
CA GLN A 148 13.23 5.81 2.89
C GLN A 148 11.75 5.82 3.28
N SER A 149 11.45 4.94 4.24
CA SER A 149 10.14 4.81 4.88
C SER A 149 9.69 6.03 5.69
N ASP A 150 10.60 6.88 6.17
CA ASP A 150 10.24 8.16 6.81
C ASP A 150 10.01 9.30 5.80
N GLY A 151 10.05 8.99 4.49
CA GLY A 151 10.14 10.02 3.46
C GLY A 151 11.34 10.93 3.70
N LYS A 152 12.44 10.41 4.29
CA LYS A 152 13.77 10.93 4.06
C LYS A 152 14.51 10.09 3.05
N ILE A 153 15.69 10.60 2.73
CA ILE A 153 16.02 10.64 1.33
C ILE A 153 17.38 10.14 1.07
N LEU A 154 17.33 9.01 0.40
CA LEU A 154 18.52 8.47 -0.13
C LEU A 154 18.95 9.28 -1.40
N VAL A 155 20.22 9.72 -1.59
CA VAL A 155 20.72 10.42 -2.82
C VAL A 155 22.23 10.46 -3.26
N THR A 156 22.94 9.35 -3.50
CA THR A 156 24.18 9.40 -4.33
C THR A 156 24.10 10.13 -5.70
N GLY A 157 25.29 10.40 -6.26
CA GLY A 157 25.66 10.83 -7.59
C GLY A 157 26.99 11.63 -7.70
N ILE A 158 27.01 12.92 -7.99
CA ILE A 158 28.17 13.81 -7.98
C ILE A 158 27.65 15.18 -7.76
N ILE A 159 28.39 15.90 -6.93
CA ILE A 159 28.33 17.30 -6.45
C ILE A 159 29.61 18.07 -6.73
N ASN A 160 29.77 19.37 -6.47
CA ASN A 160 31.01 20.14 -6.71
C ASN A 160 32.36 19.70 -6.03
N SER A 161 32.84 18.45 -6.14
CA SER A 161 34.27 18.06 -5.96
C SER A 161 34.74 16.56 -6.04
N ARG A 162 34.28 15.61 -5.20
CA ARG A 162 34.90 14.25 -5.05
C ARG A 162 33.96 13.08 -4.58
N GLU A 163 33.28 12.24 -5.39
CA GLU A 163 31.87 11.65 -5.33
C GLU A 163 31.07 11.56 -3.96
N GLY A 164 30.09 10.83 -3.29
CA GLY A 164 29.46 11.26 -1.93
C GLY A 164 28.22 10.62 -1.21
N THR A 165 27.81 10.99 0.07
CA THR A 165 26.44 10.82 0.77
C THR A 165 26.18 11.30 2.30
N VAL A 166 25.24 12.25 2.66
CA VAL A 166 24.70 13.07 3.92
C VAL A 166 23.18 13.28 3.66
N ARG A 167 22.16 13.34 4.55
CA ARG A 167 20.67 13.14 4.24
C ARG A 167 19.80 14.31 3.70
N LEU A 168 18.68 14.05 2.97
CA LEU A 168 17.64 15.08 2.67
C LEU A 168 16.43 14.88 3.56
N ASN A 169 15.57 15.89 3.47
CA ASN A 169 14.28 16.05 4.09
C ASN A 169 13.32 16.46 2.95
N GLN A 170 12.00 16.33 3.15
CA GLN A 170 10.92 16.45 2.15
C GLN A 170 10.81 17.80 1.36
N ASP A 171 11.84 18.65 1.40
CA ASP A 171 11.91 20.06 0.97
C ASP A 171 13.10 20.44 0.04
N GLY A 172 14.20 19.68 -0.04
CA GLY A 172 15.38 19.99 -0.86
C GLY A 172 16.63 20.51 -0.14
N SER A 173 16.60 20.69 1.18
CA SER A 173 17.57 21.40 2.06
C SER A 173 19.03 20.84 2.14
N GLN A 174 19.60 20.63 3.34
CA GLN A 174 20.62 19.61 3.66
C GLN A 174 20.30 19.07 5.07
N ASP A 175 20.16 17.76 5.27
CA ASP A 175 20.16 17.16 6.61
C ASP A 175 21.62 17.07 7.06
N THR A 176 21.89 17.77 8.15
CA THR A 176 23.17 17.85 8.82
C THR A 176 23.36 16.75 9.86
N GLY A 177 22.29 16.06 10.27
CA GLY A 177 22.28 14.91 11.18
C GLY A 177 22.78 13.60 10.55
N PHE A 178 23.71 13.72 9.62
CA PHE A 178 24.29 12.62 8.87
C PHE A 178 25.75 12.93 8.60
N VAL A 179 26.64 12.20 9.26
CA VAL A 179 28.07 12.51 9.29
C VAL A 179 28.84 11.19 9.28
N THR A 180 29.85 11.14 8.44
CA THR A 180 30.05 9.98 7.59
C THR A 180 31.44 10.07 6.99
N SER A 181 32.18 8.99 7.08
CA SER A 181 33.65 9.01 7.16
C SER A 181 34.34 8.62 5.85
N VAL A 182 33.95 9.19 4.72
CA VAL A 182 34.20 8.63 3.39
C VAL A 182 34.46 9.81 2.36
N THR A 183 35.64 10.08 1.70
CA THR A 183 36.26 9.89 0.28
C THR A 183 36.73 8.52 -0.40
N PHE A 184 38.00 7.94 -0.30
CA PHE A 184 38.76 6.69 -0.83
C PHE A 184 38.01 5.72 -1.81
N PHE A 185 36.93 6.11 -2.42
CA PHE A 185 36.20 5.38 -3.44
C PHE A 185 36.71 5.85 -4.81
N GLN A 186 36.12 5.38 -5.91
CA GLN A 186 36.64 5.22 -7.29
C GLN A 186 35.52 4.45 -8.14
N ASN A 187 35.41 4.32 -9.50
CA ASN A 187 34.14 4.06 -10.32
C ASN A 187 32.80 3.34 -9.84
N SER A 188 31.69 3.79 -10.48
CA SER A 188 30.24 3.45 -10.73
C SER A 188 29.13 3.09 -9.66
N SER A 189 28.65 4.03 -8.81
CA SER A 189 27.87 3.98 -7.51
C SER A 189 26.32 3.67 -7.21
N LYS A 190 25.58 2.65 -7.70
CA LYS A 190 24.26 2.20 -7.16
C LYS A 190 24.06 1.99 -5.59
N ILE A 191 22.89 1.44 -5.13
CA ILE A 191 22.30 1.23 -3.76
C ILE A 191 20.88 0.56 -3.80
N SER A 192 20.28 0.10 -2.68
CA SER A 192 18.80 0.08 -2.39
C SER A 192 18.37 0.37 -0.92
N LEU A 193 17.46 -0.36 -0.21
CA LEU A 193 17.13 -0.08 1.23
C LEU A 193 16.91 -1.27 2.16
N GLN A 194 16.92 -0.89 3.44
CA GLN A 194 17.09 -1.70 4.63
C GLN A 194 15.95 -1.64 5.66
N PRO A 195 15.55 -2.80 6.19
CA PRO A 195 14.69 -2.95 7.36
C PRO A 195 15.16 -2.23 8.64
N ASP A 196 16.45 -2.29 9.03
CA ASP A 196 16.95 -1.47 10.16
C ASP A 196 17.17 0.01 9.79
N GLY A 197 17.02 0.37 8.51
CA GLY A 197 17.28 1.70 7.97
C GLY A 197 18.75 2.10 7.86
N LYS A 198 19.69 1.16 8.00
CA LYS A 198 21.11 1.34 7.61
C LYS A 198 21.30 1.16 6.07
N ILE A 199 22.52 1.20 5.48
CA ILE A 199 22.70 1.83 4.13
C ILE A 199 23.97 1.42 3.31
N VAL A 200 24.01 1.43 1.94
CA VAL A 200 24.88 0.50 1.08
C VAL A 200 25.49 0.98 -0.32
N VAL A 201 26.24 2.10 -0.44
CA VAL A 201 27.13 2.51 -1.60
C VAL A 201 28.51 1.84 -1.88
N PHE A 202 28.96 1.81 -3.14
CA PHE A 202 29.91 0.81 -3.69
C PHE A 202 30.93 1.40 -4.71
N GLY A 203 32.17 0.85 -4.83
CA GLY A 203 33.20 1.33 -5.78
C GLY A 203 34.71 1.01 -5.52
N ILE A 204 35.62 1.89 -6.01
CA ILE A 204 37.02 1.68 -6.53
C ILE A 204 38.09 2.69 -6.05
N THR A 205 39.35 2.73 -6.57
CA THR A 205 40.27 3.92 -6.75
C THR A 205 41.74 3.65 -7.21
N THR A 206 42.69 3.20 -6.37
CA THR A 206 44.09 2.74 -6.70
C THR A 206 44.66 1.89 -5.54
N ASN A 207 44.94 0.56 -5.62
CA ASN A 207 45.54 -0.20 -4.48
C ASN A 207 46.99 0.18 -4.16
N ASP A 208 47.60 -0.48 -3.17
CA ASP A 208 49.01 -0.30 -2.78
C ASP A 208 50.00 -0.45 -3.95
N ALA A 209 49.62 -1.16 -5.03
CA ALA A 209 50.37 -1.29 -6.27
C ALA A 209 49.78 -0.47 -7.44
N GLY A 210 48.84 0.43 -7.15
CA GLY A 210 48.12 1.27 -8.10
C GLY A 210 46.83 0.67 -8.67
N ASP A 211 46.34 -0.47 -8.17
CA ASP A 211 45.56 -1.41 -9.00
C ASP A 211 44.17 -1.83 -8.43
N ALA A 212 43.28 -2.35 -9.26
CA ALA A 212 41.84 -2.27 -9.01
C ALA A 212 41.30 -3.34 -8.10
N TYR A 213 40.74 -3.19 -6.90
CA TYR A 213 39.99 -4.35 -6.40
C TYR A 213 38.76 -4.15 -5.55
N ASN A 214 37.66 -4.64 -6.11
CA ASN A 214 36.54 -3.67 -6.45
C ASN A 214 35.63 -3.85 -5.12
N LYS A 215 35.08 -2.83 -4.40
CA LYS A 215 34.65 -2.93 -2.96
C LYS A 215 33.41 -2.18 -2.35
N ILE A 216 32.98 -2.60 -1.13
CA ILE A 216 31.67 -2.43 -0.42
C ILE A 216 31.47 -1.59 1.00
N VAL A 217 31.29 -0.26 1.27
CA VAL A 217 31.41 0.48 2.65
C VAL A 217 30.34 0.42 3.87
N ARG A 218 29.86 -0.65 4.58
CA ARG A 218 28.76 -0.63 5.68
C ARG A 218 28.41 0.73 6.34
N LEU A 219 27.29 1.41 6.03
CA LEU A 219 26.85 2.59 6.83
C LEU A 219 25.61 2.43 7.70
N ASN A 220 25.79 2.84 8.95
CA ASN A 220 24.76 3.16 9.91
C ASN A 220 23.78 4.22 9.39
N LYS A 221 22.61 4.33 10.03
CA LYS A 221 21.50 5.25 9.67
C LYS A 221 21.85 6.76 9.81
N ASN A 222 23.04 7.06 10.29
CA ASN A 222 23.66 8.38 10.41
C ASN A 222 24.94 8.54 9.55
N GLY A 223 25.38 7.46 8.89
CA GLY A 223 26.47 7.47 7.93
C GLY A 223 27.87 7.09 8.40
N SER A 224 28.08 6.89 9.69
CA SER A 224 29.42 6.66 10.27
C SER A 224 29.84 5.18 10.23
N LEU A 225 31.14 4.90 10.01
CA LEU A 225 31.67 3.53 9.90
C LEU A 225 31.16 2.61 11.00
N ASP A 226 30.60 1.49 10.54
CA ASP A 226 30.15 0.40 11.38
C ASP A 226 31.26 -0.68 11.46
N LEU A 227 31.97 -0.72 12.59
CA LEU A 227 33.33 -1.28 12.70
C LEU A 227 33.42 -2.80 12.81
N ASP A 228 32.32 -3.51 13.11
CA ASP A 228 32.27 -4.89 13.65
C ASP A 228 32.88 -6.02 12.79
N ILE A 229 33.54 -5.67 11.68
CA ILE A 229 33.52 -6.41 10.43
C ILE A 229 34.62 -5.89 9.47
N THR A 230 35.85 -5.59 9.90
CA THR A 230 36.98 -5.01 9.09
C THR A 230 37.82 -6.05 8.27
N PRO A 231 38.40 -5.81 7.05
CA PRO A 231 39.29 -6.53 6.01
C PRO A 231 39.38 -7.86 5.10
N LYS A 232 38.54 -8.94 4.94
CA LYS A 232 38.97 -10.25 4.26
C LYS A 232 38.82 -10.41 2.72
N LEU A 233 37.62 -10.67 2.17
CA LEU A 233 37.36 -11.24 0.81
C LEU A 233 38.36 -10.81 -0.27
N ASP A 234 39.09 -11.73 -0.91
CA ASP A 234 40.18 -11.50 -1.88
C ASP A 234 40.20 -10.14 -2.67
N VAL A 235 39.92 -10.09 -3.99
CA VAL A 235 40.32 -9.06 -4.99
C VAL A 235 39.35 -9.19 -6.24
N ILE A 236 38.69 -8.26 -7.00
CA ILE A 236 37.47 -8.55 -7.92
C ILE A 236 37.67 -8.56 -9.51
N ASN A 237 36.66 -8.73 -10.44
CA ASN A 237 36.62 -8.43 -11.93
C ASN A 237 35.30 -8.13 -12.77
N THR A 238 34.01 -8.26 -12.42
CA THR A 238 32.92 -7.38 -13.01
C THR A 238 31.76 -7.27 -12.02
N LEU A 239 30.70 -6.45 -12.24
CA LEU A 239 29.37 -6.57 -11.60
C LEU A 239 28.34 -5.94 -12.47
N TYR A 240 27.37 -6.78 -12.77
CA TYR A 240 26.24 -6.53 -13.59
C TYR A 240 24.95 -6.23 -12.82
N SER A 241 24.77 -6.55 -11.52
CA SER A 241 23.46 -6.26 -10.88
C SER A 241 23.19 -6.27 -9.38
N PHE A 242 22.16 -5.48 -8.97
CA PHE A 242 21.55 -5.35 -7.63
C PHE A 242 19.99 -5.19 -7.31
N ALA A 243 19.49 -5.67 -6.12
CA ALA A 243 18.36 -5.12 -5.28
C ALA A 243 18.25 -5.66 -3.81
N THR A 244 17.44 -5.07 -2.88
CA THR A 244 17.38 -5.33 -1.38
C THR A 244 16.00 -5.43 -0.63
N GLN A 245 15.91 -5.59 0.74
CA GLN A 245 15.06 -6.61 1.46
C GLN A 245 13.91 -6.25 2.43
N PRO A 246 13.08 -7.26 2.79
CA PRO A 246 12.36 -7.38 4.08
C PRO A 246 13.12 -7.74 5.39
N ASP A 247 14.19 -8.56 5.41
CA ASP A 247 14.97 -8.92 6.63
C ASP A 247 16.51 -8.75 6.51
N GLY A 248 17.00 -8.47 5.29
CA GLY A 248 18.34 -8.02 4.90
C GLY A 248 19.54 -8.93 5.17
N LYS A 249 19.91 -9.59 4.10
CA LYS A 249 21.25 -9.80 3.59
C LYS A 249 21.24 -8.86 2.33
N ILE A 250 22.13 -8.93 1.35
CA ILE A 250 22.26 -7.92 0.24
C ILE A 250 22.71 -8.64 -1.01
N LEU A 251 22.14 -8.65 -2.20
CA LEU A 251 22.61 -9.66 -3.19
C LEU A 251 24.06 -9.24 -3.77
N ILE A 252 25.01 -10.00 -4.39
CA ILE A 252 26.05 -9.48 -5.41
C ILE A 252 26.47 -10.30 -6.69
N ALA A 253 26.56 -9.74 -7.93
CA ALA A 253 27.05 -10.50 -9.13
C ALA A 253 27.47 -9.84 -10.50
N ALA A 254 28.44 -10.44 -11.22
CA ALA A 254 29.87 -10.06 -11.17
C ALA A 254 31.01 -11.03 -11.55
N ASN A 255 31.84 -10.79 -12.55
CA ASN A 255 32.98 -11.67 -12.90
C ASN A 255 33.95 -11.92 -11.69
N TYR A 256 34.52 -13.14 -11.46
CA TYR A 256 34.84 -13.86 -10.19
C TYR A 256 36.14 -14.72 -10.22
N LYS A 257 37.06 -14.49 -9.25
CA LYS A 257 38.27 -15.24 -8.88
C LYS A 257 37.99 -16.35 -7.94
N GLU A 258 38.29 -17.49 -8.48
CA GLU A 258 38.26 -18.72 -7.76
C GLU A 258 39.70 -19.21 -7.67
N GLY A 259 40.07 -19.80 -6.54
CA GLY A 259 41.46 -19.94 -6.07
C GLY A 259 42.47 -20.53 -7.07
N ASN A 260 42.00 -21.20 -8.12
CA ASN A 260 42.76 -21.61 -9.29
C ASN A 260 43.01 -20.49 -10.34
N ASN A 261 42.92 -19.23 -9.94
CA ASN A 261 43.53 -18.05 -10.57
C ASN A 261 42.84 -17.40 -11.82
N VAL A 262 41.56 -17.66 -12.13
CA VAL A 262 40.93 -17.21 -13.41
C VAL A 262 39.46 -16.69 -13.28
N TYR A 263 38.77 -16.36 -14.39
CA TYR A 263 37.68 -15.36 -14.56
C TYR A 263 36.55 -15.78 -15.58
N SER A 264 35.22 -15.74 -15.31
CA SER A 264 34.18 -15.36 -16.32
C SER A 264 32.83 -14.89 -15.74
N ASN A 265 31.60 -15.36 -16.03
CA ASN A 265 30.35 -14.72 -15.49
C ASN A 265 29.17 -15.65 -14.99
N ARG A 266 28.93 -15.75 -13.66
CA ARG A 266 28.04 -16.64 -12.79
C ARG A 266 26.87 -15.95 -12.00
N ILE A 267 26.75 -15.96 -10.63
CA ILE A 267 25.85 -15.25 -9.59
C ILE A 267 26.17 -15.89 -8.15
N ILE A 268 26.32 -15.18 -6.98
CA ILE A 268 26.71 -15.70 -5.58
C ILE A 268 26.05 -15.03 -4.32
N ARG A 269 26.13 -15.67 -3.11
CA ARG A 269 25.28 -15.50 -1.89
C ARG A 269 26.00 -15.33 -0.44
N LEU A 270 25.48 -14.62 0.62
CA LEU A 270 26.02 -13.99 1.93
C LEU A 270 24.92 -13.42 3.03
N ASN A 271 25.24 -12.88 4.27
CA ASN A 271 24.40 -12.40 5.51
C ASN A 271 23.96 -10.92 5.87
N ASN A 272 23.27 -10.78 7.04
CA ASN A 272 23.23 -9.67 8.02
C ASN A 272 24.60 -9.48 8.79
N ASP A 273 25.70 -9.86 8.17
CA ASP A 273 27.03 -10.25 8.70
C ASP A 273 27.98 -10.46 7.50
N CYS A 274 27.54 -10.06 6.29
CA CYS A 274 27.49 -10.89 5.10
C CYS A 274 28.63 -11.82 4.71
N THR A 275 28.92 -12.96 5.35
CA THR A 275 30.01 -13.86 4.89
C THR A 275 29.56 -15.01 3.93
N ILE A 276 30.38 -15.79 3.18
CA ILE A 276 29.79 -16.57 2.03
C ILE A 276 28.80 -17.61 2.47
N ASP A 277 27.61 -17.60 1.93
CA ASP A 277 26.51 -18.27 2.61
C ASP A 277 26.82 -19.88 2.56
N SER A 278 26.66 -20.73 3.61
CA SER A 278 26.28 -22.16 3.56
C SER A 278 24.90 -22.55 2.93
N SER A 279 23.74 -22.83 3.58
CA SER A 279 22.25 -22.57 3.29
C SER A 279 21.72 -21.86 2.02
N PHE A 280 22.35 -22.15 0.89
CA PHE A 280 21.81 -22.45 -0.41
C PHE A 280 22.91 -23.47 -1.10
N LYS A 281 22.69 -24.49 -1.99
CA LYS A 281 23.73 -25.40 -2.59
C LYS A 281 24.18 -24.94 -3.98
N SER A 282 25.27 -25.52 -4.50
CA SER A 282 25.43 -25.84 -5.93
C SER A 282 25.98 -24.71 -6.82
N ASP A 283 25.96 -24.83 -8.15
CA ASP A 283 27.28 -25.02 -8.78
C ASP A 283 27.37 -24.81 -10.30
N LYS A 284 27.50 -25.90 -11.04
CA LYS A 284 28.05 -25.87 -12.36
C LYS A 284 27.07 -25.15 -13.25
N PHE A 285 27.33 -23.86 -13.64
CA PHE A 285 26.59 -23.06 -14.66
C PHE A 285 27.37 -22.68 -16.00
N ILE A 286 26.88 -21.88 -16.97
CA ILE A 286 27.68 -20.90 -17.78
C ILE A 286 26.86 -19.67 -18.23
N ALA A 287 27.46 -18.48 -18.21
CA ALA A 287 27.14 -17.36 -19.09
C ALA A 287 28.26 -17.11 -20.10
N TYR A 288 27.93 -16.57 -21.28
CA TYR A 288 28.96 -16.29 -22.26
C TYR A 288 29.90 -15.17 -21.78
N ARG A 289 31.21 -15.34 -22.04
CA ARG A 289 32.28 -14.53 -21.42
C ARG A 289 32.14 -13.04 -21.71
N ASP A 290 31.61 -12.68 -22.88
CA ASP A 290 31.74 -11.32 -23.42
C ASP A 290 30.46 -10.46 -23.36
N LEU A 291 29.27 -11.06 -23.27
CA LEU A 291 28.00 -10.31 -23.39
C LEU A 291 27.31 -9.98 -22.05
N GLY A 292 27.71 -10.62 -20.96
CA GLY A 292 27.33 -10.20 -19.63
C GLY A 292 25.82 -10.27 -19.34
N MET A 293 25.49 -9.78 -18.17
CA MET A 293 24.12 -9.44 -17.81
C MET A 293 24.15 -8.01 -17.23
N SER A 294 23.08 -7.54 -16.59
CA SER A 294 22.67 -6.15 -16.69
C SER A 294 21.89 -5.34 -15.57
N LYS A 295 20.66 -5.63 -15.09
CA LYS A 295 19.97 -4.91 -13.93
C LYS A 295 18.74 -5.58 -13.28
N ILE A 296 18.49 -5.68 -11.97
CA ILE A 296 17.85 -6.89 -11.34
C ILE A 296 16.87 -6.43 -10.22
N ILE A 297 15.94 -7.26 -9.67
CA ILE A 297 14.99 -6.76 -8.62
C ILE A 297 14.15 -7.58 -7.60
N VAL A 298 14.21 -7.15 -6.33
CA VAL A 298 13.33 -7.59 -5.24
C VAL A 298 11.90 -7.11 -5.41
N GLN A 299 10.94 -8.02 -5.22
CA GLN A 299 9.50 -7.90 -4.82
C GLN A 299 9.46 -8.57 -3.42
N PRO A 300 8.33 -8.55 -2.70
CA PRO A 300 8.30 -8.96 -1.32
C PRO A 300 8.88 -10.33 -0.94
N ASP A 301 8.86 -11.40 -1.75
CA ASP A 301 8.77 -12.79 -1.23
C ASP A 301 9.90 -13.80 -1.45
N GLY A 302 11.18 -13.49 -1.31
CA GLY A 302 12.17 -14.57 -1.46
C GLY A 302 12.51 -14.95 -2.92
N LYS A 303 11.57 -15.20 -3.84
CA LYS A 303 11.71 -15.42 -5.31
C LYS A 303 12.65 -14.56 -6.26
N ILE A 304 13.97 -14.47 -6.08
CA ILE A 304 15.01 -13.71 -6.87
C ILE A 304 14.99 -13.60 -8.42
N ILE A 305 15.62 -12.54 -9.07
CA ILE A 305 15.31 -11.90 -10.40
C ILE A 305 16.31 -10.90 -11.26
N THR A 306 16.60 -11.08 -12.58
CA THR A 306 17.80 -10.86 -13.50
C THR A 306 17.51 -10.75 -15.02
N SER A 307 18.49 -10.74 -15.94
CA SER A 307 18.37 -10.48 -17.40
C SER A 307 19.73 -10.29 -18.13
N GLY A 308 19.83 -10.69 -19.39
CA GLY A 308 21.00 -10.68 -20.29
C GLY A 308 21.56 -12.11 -20.48
N ASN A 309 22.70 -12.24 -21.15
CA ASN A 309 23.04 -13.45 -21.91
C ASN A 309 23.70 -14.56 -21.06
N VAL A 310 22.92 -15.59 -20.69
CA VAL A 310 23.34 -16.72 -19.84
C VAL A 310 23.07 -18.07 -20.51
N SER A 311 23.38 -19.18 -19.82
CA SER A 311 23.05 -20.56 -20.23
C SER A 311 22.44 -21.50 -19.17
N TYR A 312 21.91 -22.71 -19.47
CA TYR A 312 21.18 -23.57 -18.49
C TYR A 312 21.11 -25.11 -18.66
N GLU A 313 21.78 -25.92 -17.82
CA GLU A 313 22.70 -27.02 -18.23
C GLU A 313 22.74 -27.28 -19.72
N LYS A 314 23.89 -27.09 -20.34
CA LYS A 314 23.97 -26.73 -21.76
C LYS A 314 22.61 -26.10 -22.23
N TYR A 315 21.74 -26.73 -23.17
CA TYR A 315 20.74 -26.52 -24.39
C TYR A 315 19.28 -26.02 -24.38
N ILE A 316 18.98 -24.74 -24.79
CA ILE A 316 17.69 -23.97 -24.96
C ILE A 316 17.76 -22.49 -24.28
N GLN A 317 18.13 -21.36 -24.95
CA GLN A 317 18.72 -20.10 -24.30
C GLN A 317 17.85 -19.13 -23.42
N ARG A 318 18.42 -18.11 -22.71
CA ARG A 318 17.81 -16.99 -21.93
C ARG A 318 18.59 -15.68 -21.94
N ASN A 319 17.80 -14.60 -22.02
CA ASN A 319 18.12 -13.23 -21.66
C ASN A 319 17.26 -12.75 -20.45
N ILE A 320 16.36 -13.57 -19.86
CA ILE A 320 15.41 -13.24 -18.74
C ILE A 320 14.80 -14.52 -18.06
N THR A 321 14.38 -14.58 -16.75
CA THR A 321 14.12 -15.81 -15.87
C THR A 321 13.50 -15.58 -14.40
N ARG A 322 13.65 -16.42 -13.32
CA ARG A 322 13.39 -16.31 -11.82
C ARG A 322 14.32 -17.25 -10.99
N LEU A 323 14.58 -17.14 -9.68
CA LEU A 323 15.21 -18.16 -8.80
C LEU A 323 14.57 -18.09 -7.39
N ASN A 324 14.44 -19.20 -6.66
CA ASN A 324 13.46 -19.49 -5.56
C ASN A 324 13.31 -18.49 -4.38
N SER A 325 12.78 -18.88 -3.23
CA SER A 325 13.39 -18.44 -1.94
C SER A 325 14.84 -19.00 -1.77
N ASP A 326 15.32 -19.63 -2.82
CA ASP A 326 16.09 -20.83 -2.70
C ASP A 326 16.73 -21.28 -4.04
N GLY A 327 16.59 -20.58 -5.17
CA GLY A 327 17.68 -20.53 -6.13
C GLY A 327 17.67 -21.65 -7.14
N THR A 328 16.57 -21.94 -7.77
CA THR A 328 16.49 -23.08 -8.70
C THR A 328 15.83 -22.66 -10.01
N GLN A 329 15.95 -23.50 -11.04
CA GLN A 329 15.07 -23.53 -12.21
C GLN A 329 13.76 -24.17 -11.85
N ASP A 330 12.97 -23.30 -11.29
CA ASP A 330 11.59 -23.12 -11.59
C ASP A 330 11.01 -23.93 -12.79
N THR A 331 9.97 -24.79 -12.67
CA THR A 331 9.25 -25.58 -13.75
C THR A 331 7.67 -25.52 -14.23
N THR A 332 6.67 -24.58 -14.58
CA THR A 332 5.92 -23.19 -14.51
C THR A 332 6.07 -21.57 -14.84
N PHE A 333 7.02 -20.80 -15.47
CA PHE A 333 6.90 -19.40 -16.06
C PHE A 333 7.30 -19.36 -17.54
N LYS A 334 6.47 -18.91 -18.50
CA LYS A 334 6.85 -18.77 -19.93
C LYS A 334 7.41 -17.41 -20.21
N ILE A 335 8.68 -17.23 -20.61
CA ILE A 335 8.97 -15.92 -21.18
C ILE A 335 8.17 -15.70 -22.49
N GLY A 336 8.13 -16.62 -23.51
CA GLY A 336 7.89 -16.28 -24.96
C GLY A 336 8.57 -16.97 -26.24
N ASN A 337 9.71 -16.69 -27.03
CA ASN A 337 11.27 -16.69 -26.90
C ASN A 337 12.03 -15.31 -26.81
N ALA A 338 13.31 -15.14 -26.34
CA ALA A 338 13.84 -13.84 -25.83
C ALA A 338 13.47 -12.55 -26.57
N ALA A 339 13.42 -11.48 -25.78
CA ALA A 339 14.26 -10.33 -26.07
C ALA A 339 15.47 -10.77 -26.95
N ASP A 340 15.37 -10.58 -28.25
CA ASP A 340 16.20 -11.28 -29.23
C ASP A 340 17.69 -10.89 -29.16
N ASP A 341 17.98 -9.76 -28.52
CA ASP A 341 19.28 -9.27 -28.08
C ASP A 341 19.32 -9.07 -26.54
N ILE A 342 20.46 -8.63 -26.02
CA ILE A 342 20.75 -8.49 -24.59
C ILE A 342 19.74 -7.60 -23.89
N VAL A 343 19.18 -8.11 -22.81
CA VAL A 343 18.36 -7.35 -21.87
C VAL A 343 19.27 -6.69 -20.83
N GLN A 344 19.74 -5.49 -21.17
CA GLN A 344 20.49 -4.53 -20.37
C GLN A 344 19.90 -4.14 -19.00
N ASN A 345 18.63 -4.35 -18.70
CA ASN A 345 18.10 -4.05 -17.37
C ASN A 345 16.75 -4.73 -17.05
N ILE A 346 16.33 -4.72 -15.79
CA ILE A 346 15.09 -5.27 -15.22
C ILE A 346 14.79 -4.57 -13.87
N GLU A 347 13.52 -4.29 -13.48
CA GLU A 347 13.18 -3.63 -12.19
C GLU A 347 11.73 -3.75 -11.61
N LEU A 348 11.49 -3.48 -10.30
CA LEU A 348 10.27 -3.76 -9.50
C LEU A 348 9.31 -2.65 -8.99
N LEU A 349 8.12 -2.66 -9.52
CA LEU A 349 6.99 -1.81 -9.18
C LEU A 349 6.33 -2.10 -7.78
N SER A 350 5.06 -1.77 -7.47
CA SER A 350 4.41 -2.14 -6.16
C SER A 350 3.13 -3.04 -6.06
N ASN A 351 2.47 -3.47 -7.15
CA ASN A 351 1.09 -4.06 -7.27
C ASN A 351 0.95 -5.55 -7.74
N GLY A 352 2.00 -6.37 -7.60
CA GLY A 352 2.16 -7.64 -8.30
C GLY A 352 3.18 -7.86 -9.43
N LYS A 353 3.55 -6.86 -10.26
CA LYS A 353 4.27 -6.72 -11.57
C LYS A 353 5.83 -6.18 -11.91
N ILE A 354 6.63 -6.56 -12.99
CA ILE A 354 8.15 -6.52 -13.37
C ILE A 354 8.47 -5.61 -14.58
N ILE A 355 9.67 -5.04 -14.67
CA ILE A 355 10.29 -4.72 -15.97
C ILE A 355 11.58 -5.38 -16.44
N VAL A 356 11.93 -5.14 -17.74
CA VAL A 356 12.91 -5.62 -18.73
C VAL A 356 13.39 -4.48 -19.64
N SER A 357 14.64 -4.48 -20.13
CA SER A 357 15.07 -3.70 -21.30
C SER A 357 16.49 -3.96 -21.74
N GLY A 358 16.89 -3.44 -22.89
CA GLY A 358 18.15 -3.70 -23.58
C GLY A 358 17.91 -3.92 -25.06
N ASN A 359 18.95 -4.11 -25.87
CA ASN A 359 18.95 -3.80 -27.31
C ASN A 359 18.01 -4.62 -28.23
N PHE A 360 17.24 -5.54 -27.68
CA PHE A 360 16.42 -6.48 -28.43
C PHE A 360 15.35 -5.80 -29.27
N LYS A 361 15.18 -6.26 -30.51
CA LYS A 361 14.18 -5.80 -31.45
C LYS A 361 12.91 -6.61 -31.33
N GLN A 362 13.05 -7.90 -31.06
CA GLN A 362 11.95 -8.80 -30.80
C GLN A 362 11.90 -9.28 -29.37
N PHE A 363 10.73 -9.71 -28.94
CA PHE A 363 10.56 -10.63 -27.83
C PHE A 363 9.39 -11.51 -28.19
N ASN A 364 9.57 -12.82 -28.19
CA ASN A 364 8.62 -13.87 -28.58
C ASN A 364 8.21 -13.79 -30.06
N ASN A 365 9.20 -13.60 -30.96
CA ASN A 365 9.00 -13.23 -32.37
C ASN A 365 8.55 -11.79 -32.65
N LEU A 366 8.13 -11.04 -31.66
CA LEU A 366 7.30 -9.85 -31.87
C LEU A 366 8.17 -8.62 -32.03
N SER A 367 8.03 -7.85 -33.10
CA SER A 367 8.71 -6.55 -33.21
C SER A 367 8.21 -5.59 -32.15
N VAL A 368 9.05 -5.33 -31.16
CA VAL A 368 8.66 -4.60 -29.94
C VAL A 368 9.71 -3.61 -29.48
N ASN A 369 10.97 -3.87 -29.79
CA ASN A 369 12.14 -3.00 -29.66
C ASN A 369 12.40 -2.32 -28.29
N LYS A 370 13.27 -3.02 -27.56
CA LYS A 370 14.37 -2.68 -26.63
C LYS A 370 14.12 -2.52 -25.15
N ILE A 371 12.95 -2.87 -24.67
CA ILE A 371 12.43 -2.48 -23.34
C ILE A 371 11.32 -3.56 -22.98
N LEU A 372 10.75 -3.88 -21.80
CA LEU A 372 9.43 -4.65 -21.62
C LEU A 372 9.11 -5.09 -20.19
N ILE A 373 7.99 -5.78 -20.02
CA ILE A 373 7.11 -6.07 -18.87
C ILE A 373 7.28 -7.63 -18.65
N LEU A 374 7.30 -8.25 -17.42
CA LEU A 374 7.22 -9.77 -17.25
C LEU A 374 6.45 -10.44 -16.04
N ASN A 375 5.43 -11.35 -16.10
CA ASN A 375 4.48 -11.90 -15.00
C ASN A 375 5.23 -12.29 -13.76
N SER A 376 4.70 -11.92 -12.58
CA SER A 376 4.47 -12.82 -11.46
C SER A 376 3.80 -14.18 -11.88
N ASP A 377 3.54 -14.40 -13.20
CA ASP A 377 3.52 -15.67 -13.96
C ASP A 377 4.40 -15.89 -15.26
N GLY A 378 4.06 -15.47 -16.49
CA GLY A 378 4.69 -15.84 -17.80
C GLY A 378 4.85 -14.79 -18.94
N SER A 379 3.89 -14.69 -19.90
CA SER A 379 3.98 -13.97 -21.19
C SER A 379 2.64 -13.27 -21.66
N LYS A 380 2.25 -12.00 -22.13
CA LYS A 380 2.60 -10.51 -22.38
C LYS A 380 1.99 -9.49 -21.27
N ASP A 381 2.06 -8.14 -20.99
CA ASP A 381 1.01 -7.16 -20.45
C ASP A 381 0.41 -6.09 -21.43
N SER A 382 -0.92 -6.04 -21.74
CA SER A 382 -1.55 -5.00 -22.58
C SER A 382 -2.00 -3.68 -21.92
N SER A 383 -1.58 -3.36 -20.71
CA SER A 383 -1.53 -1.95 -20.25
C SER A 383 -0.22 -1.29 -20.65
N PHE A 384 0.17 -1.34 -21.93
CA PHE A 384 1.54 -0.98 -22.39
C PHE A 384 1.98 -0.60 -23.90
N SER A 385 1.48 0.44 -24.60
CA SER A 385 1.31 0.50 -26.10
C SER A 385 2.50 0.64 -27.09
N ASN A 386 2.72 -0.27 -28.08
CA ASN A 386 3.67 0.08 -29.17
C ASN A 386 3.07 1.21 -29.99
N ARG A 387 1.90 0.95 -30.56
CA ARG A 387 1.56 1.52 -31.86
C ARG A 387 2.67 1.25 -32.90
N CYS A 388 3.06 -0.03 -32.95
CA CYS A 388 3.63 -0.77 -34.10
C CYS A 388 5.15 -1.04 -34.26
N VAL A 389 6.11 -0.54 -33.47
CA VAL A 389 7.53 -0.96 -33.62
C VAL A 389 8.30 -1.06 -32.32
N GLY A 390 8.26 0.00 -31.51
CA GLY A 390 9.40 0.34 -30.68
C GLY A 390 10.49 0.99 -31.55
N PHE A 391 11.79 0.88 -31.22
CA PHE A 391 12.84 1.83 -31.71
C PHE A 391 13.14 1.87 -33.19
N ASP A 392 13.60 3.07 -33.57
CA ASP A 392 14.50 3.23 -34.70
C ASP A 392 15.98 2.93 -34.34
N SER A 393 16.51 3.36 -33.18
CA SER A 393 17.96 3.54 -32.96
C SER A 393 18.42 3.43 -31.50
N GLY A 394 19.73 3.32 -31.27
CA GLY A 394 20.38 3.38 -29.95
C GLY A 394 20.16 2.20 -28.97
N ILE A 395 20.85 2.25 -27.82
CA ILE A 395 20.88 1.24 -26.74
C ILE A 395 20.13 1.70 -25.47
N VAL A 396 19.99 0.87 -24.41
CA VAL A 396 19.06 1.10 -23.28
C VAL A 396 19.70 0.94 -21.89
N ASN A 397 20.07 2.02 -21.20
CA ASN A 397 21.12 1.89 -20.17
C ASN A 397 20.66 1.69 -18.70
N ALA A 398 19.49 2.16 -18.24
CA ALA A 398 18.99 2.08 -16.85
C ALA A 398 17.47 2.35 -16.68
N VAL A 399 16.90 1.95 -15.52
CA VAL A 399 15.52 1.37 -15.30
C VAL A 399 14.99 1.43 -13.84
N THR A 400 13.66 1.32 -13.45
CA THR A 400 13.07 1.87 -12.14
C THR A 400 11.53 2.04 -11.70
N VAL A 401 10.93 2.57 -10.52
CA VAL A 401 9.43 2.62 -10.00
C VAL A 401 8.87 3.99 -9.47
N LEU A 402 7.57 4.37 -9.33
CA LEU A 402 7.16 5.57 -8.51
C LEU A 402 5.97 5.42 -7.58
N ALA A 403 5.66 6.48 -6.81
CA ALA A 403 4.52 6.64 -5.90
C ALA A 403 3.25 7.15 -6.62
N ASP A 404 3.41 7.62 -7.85
CA ASP A 404 2.45 7.60 -8.92
C ASP A 404 3.03 6.89 -10.15
N ASP A 405 3.93 5.93 -9.91
CA ASP A 405 4.27 4.84 -10.84
C ASP A 405 4.85 5.24 -12.24
N LYS A 406 5.03 6.54 -12.49
CA LYS A 406 5.44 7.33 -13.67
C LYS A 406 6.81 7.07 -14.38
N ILE A 407 7.09 5.90 -14.91
CA ILE A 407 8.49 5.48 -15.20
C ILE A 407 9.31 6.36 -16.15
N MET A 408 10.57 5.97 -16.38
CA MET A 408 11.67 6.73 -16.96
C MET A 408 12.84 5.81 -17.42
N VAL A 409 13.53 6.02 -18.58
CA VAL A 409 14.53 5.08 -19.25
C VAL A 409 15.71 5.73 -20.02
N SER A 410 16.96 5.29 -19.85
CA SER A 410 18.14 5.83 -20.59
C SER A 410 18.44 5.18 -21.91
N GLY A 411 19.25 5.88 -22.70
CA GLY A 411 20.03 5.29 -23.78
C GLY A 411 20.73 6.31 -24.67
N SER A 412 20.77 6.02 -25.97
CA SER A 412 21.62 6.70 -26.98
C SER A 412 20.89 6.99 -28.31
N PHE A 413 19.73 7.63 -28.25
CA PHE A 413 18.64 7.26 -29.18
C PHE A 413 17.72 8.40 -29.69
N TYR A 414 16.88 8.12 -30.70
CA TYR A 414 16.28 9.15 -31.58
C TYR A 414 14.78 8.98 -31.99
N GLY A 415 14.24 7.75 -32.01
CA GLY A 415 12.90 7.42 -32.55
C GLY A 415 12.37 5.99 -32.24
N TYR A 416 11.11 5.69 -32.63
CA TYR A 416 10.20 4.63 -32.09
C TYR A 416 8.68 4.58 -32.60
N ASN A 417 8.29 4.61 -33.89
CA ASN A 417 6.90 4.71 -34.50
C ASN A 417 5.96 6.00 -34.37
N GLY A 418 6.28 7.20 -34.89
CA GLY A 418 5.64 8.55 -34.56
C GLY A 418 6.48 9.89 -34.63
N ILE A 419 7.11 10.40 -33.54
CA ILE A 419 7.37 11.83 -33.16
C ILE A 419 8.81 12.13 -32.62
N ALA A 420 9.82 12.30 -33.50
CA ALA A 420 11.28 12.37 -33.21
C ALA A 420 11.73 13.24 -32.03
N ASN A 421 12.70 12.73 -31.26
CA ASN A 421 13.34 13.42 -30.14
C ASN A 421 14.68 12.72 -29.85
N SER A 422 15.78 13.45 -29.71
CA SER A 422 17.04 12.83 -29.29
C SER A 422 17.03 12.75 -27.79
N GLY A 423 17.15 11.54 -27.25
CA GLY A 423 17.24 11.21 -25.82
C GLY A 423 16.94 12.37 -24.87
N LEU A 424 15.93 12.50 -24.00
CA LEU A 424 14.78 11.69 -23.54
C LEU A 424 13.45 12.39 -23.81
N ILE A 425 12.40 11.74 -23.37
CA ILE A 425 11.02 12.14 -23.14
C ILE A 425 10.71 11.24 -21.83
N ARG A 426 9.61 11.09 -21.02
CA ARG A 426 9.54 10.05 -19.89
C ARG A 426 8.14 9.40 -19.79
N LEU A 427 7.95 8.06 -19.57
CA LEU A 427 6.73 7.23 -19.94
C LEU A 427 5.86 6.57 -18.87
N ASN A 428 4.59 6.24 -19.23
CA ASN A 428 3.37 6.03 -18.36
C ASN A 428 2.69 4.62 -18.30
N GLY A 429 1.59 4.49 -17.54
CA GLY A 429 0.64 3.36 -17.28
C GLY A 429 0.26 2.42 -18.38
N ASP A 430 0.62 2.80 -19.57
CA ASP A 430 0.22 2.22 -20.81
C ASP A 430 1.05 2.84 -21.93
N GLY A 431 2.23 3.33 -21.54
CA GLY A 431 2.46 4.78 -21.48
C GLY A 431 2.55 5.51 -22.77
N SER A 432 1.42 5.96 -23.32
CA SER A 432 1.40 7.09 -24.25
C SER A 432 1.56 8.44 -23.52
N GLN A 433 1.72 9.59 -24.20
CA GLN A 433 2.57 10.66 -23.65
C GLN A 433 2.10 11.49 -22.44
N ASP A 434 3.03 11.66 -21.50
CA ASP A 434 3.15 12.78 -20.55
C ASP A 434 3.46 13.95 -21.41
N GLU A 435 2.57 14.89 -21.43
CA GLU A 435 2.91 16.14 -22.05
C GLU A 435 3.03 17.21 -20.95
N SER A 436 2.91 16.89 -19.66
CA SER A 436 3.31 17.84 -18.60
C SER A 436 4.85 18.02 -18.62
N LEU A 437 5.53 16.93 -18.97
CA LEU A 437 6.70 16.83 -19.84
C LEU A 437 6.82 17.96 -20.86
N THR A 438 7.94 18.66 -20.96
CA THR A 438 8.17 19.57 -22.11
C THR A 438 9.64 19.64 -22.45
N PHE A 439 10.05 19.88 -23.71
CA PHE A 439 11.20 20.74 -23.92
C PHE A 439 10.71 22.15 -24.18
N GLY A 440 11.42 23.12 -23.60
CA GLY A 440 11.64 24.39 -24.28
C GLY A 440 12.46 24.14 -25.56
N GLY A 441 11.88 23.42 -26.53
CA GLY A 441 12.41 23.01 -27.84
C GLY A 441 13.62 22.06 -27.82
N LEU A 442 13.48 20.85 -28.38
CA LEU A 442 14.56 19.86 -28.62
C LEU A 442 15.92 20.47 -29.05
N LYS A 443 16.99 20.10 -28.32
CA LYS A 443 18.44 20.14 -28.65
C LYS A 443 19.34 19.78 -27.45
N GLY A 444 18.85 18.90 -26.56
CA GLY A 444 19.40 18.76 -25.19
C GLY A 444 20.85 18.30 -25.11
N PHE A 445 21.22 17.32 -25.94
CA PHE A 445 22.55 16.68 -25.98
C PHE A 445 23.15 16.59 -27.37
N ASN A 446 23.25 17.75 -28.03
CA ASN A 446 24.05 17.85 -29.24
C ASN A 446 25.54 17.89 -28.90
N ASP A 447 26.25 16.86 -29.34
CA ASP A 447 27.64 16.95 -29.79
C ASP A 447 27.66 16.60 -31.29
N GLN A 448 28.69 17.02 -32.00
CA GLN A 448 28.88 16.82 -33.43
C GLN A 448 29.04 15.34 -33.84
N TYR A 449 29.21 14.42 -32.88
CA TYR A 449 29.55 13.01 -33.12
C TYR A 449 28.54 11.96 -32.59
N ASN A 450 27.33 12.34 -32.17
CA ASN A 450 26.21 11.41 -31.84
C ASN A 450 26.39 10.42 -30.65
N TYR A 451 27.43 10.52 -29.81
CA TYR A 451 27.70 9.55 -28.72
C TYR A 451 27.34 10.02 -27.30
N ASN A 452 26.36 10.91 -27.18
CA ASN A 452 25.90 11.46 -25.90
C ASN A 452 24.95 10.52 -25.15
N ASN A 453 25.39 9.27 -24.98
CA ASN A 453 24.72 8.20 -24.26
C ASN A 453 24.57 8.57 -22.79
N ILE A 454 23.44 8.19 -22.19
CA ILE A 454 23.20 8.47 -20.77
C ILE A 454 22.89 7.19 -20.05
N ASN A 455 23.54 6.99 -18.91
CA ASN A 455 23.90 5.66 -18.44
C ASN A 455 23.31 5.39 -17.04
N SER A 456 23.26 6.40 -16.16
CA SER A 456 22.77 6.27 -14.77
C SER A 456 22.43 7.62 -14.11
N ILE A 457 21.35 7.64 -13.31
CA ILE A 457 20.24 8.60 -13.22
C ILE A 457 19.32 8.27 -11.99
N ALA A 458 18.95 9.08 -10.92
CA ALA A 458 18.55 8.73 -9.47
C ALA A 458 17.64 9.63 -8.62
N VAL A 459 16.80 9.03 -7.77
CA VAL A 459 15.60 9.66 -7.22
C VAL A 459 15.71 9.88 -5.73
N GLN A 460 15.07 10.94 -5.27
CA GLN A 460 15.03 11.43 -3.89
C GLN A 460 13.73 11.02 -3.13
N THR A 461 13.23 11.77 -2.12
CA THR A 461 11.92 11.63 -1.39
C THR A 461 11.34 12.97 -0.86
N ASP A 462 11.76 14.04 -1.50
CA ASP A 462 11.31 15.41 -1.37
C ASP A 462 10.98 15.95 -2.73
N GLY A 463 11.73 15.49 -3.71
CA GLY A 463 11.70 14.22 -4.38
C GLY A 463 12.30 14.49 -5.72
N LYS A 464 13.46 15.14 -5.75
CA LYS A 464 14.12 15.42 -6.99
C LYS A 464 14.90 14.18 -7.49
N THR A 465 15.92 14.35 -8.28
CA THR A 465 16.51 13.36 -9.19
C THR A 465 18.01 13.55 -9.20
N VAL A 466 18.86 12.91 -10.01
CA VAL A 466 20.31 13.14 -10.07
C VAL A 466 20.77 12.44 -11.37
N LEU A 467 21.64 12.93 -12.28
CA LEU A 467 21.68 12.37 -13.67
C LEU A 467 22.95 12.42 -14.54
N GLY A 468 23.12 11.46 -15.46
CA GLY A 468 24.45 11.10 -15.93
C GLY A 468 24.66 10.33 -17.22
N GLY A 469 25.38 10.94 -18.17
CA GLY A 469 25.83 10.31 -19.42
C GLY A 469 27.16 10.84 -19.95
N ASN A 470 27.71 10.27 -21.02
CA ASN A 470 28.97 10.69 -21.65
C ASN A 470 28.90 12.03 -22.41
N PHE A 471 27.95 12.90 -22.09
CA PHE A 471 27.71 14.15 -22.81
C PHE A 471 28.46 15.36 -22.25
N THR A 472 28.69 16.38 -23.07
CA THR A 472 29.40 17.61 -22.65
C THR A 472 28.48 18.73 -22.19
N ASP A 473 27.33 18.89 -22.84
CA ASP A 473 26.45 20.07 -22.70
C ASP A 473 25.06 19.68 -22.23
N PHE A 474 24.25 20.63 -21.76
CA PHE A 474 22.94 20.41 -21.17
C PHE A 474 22.08 21.67 -21.36
N ASN A 475 21.00 21.59 -22.14
CA ASN A 475 20.21 22.77 -22.53
C ASN A 475 21.01 23.86 -23.28
N ASN A 476 22.06 23.47 -24.00
CA ASN A 476 23.13 24.35 -24.54
C ASN A 476 24.02 25.05 -23.48
N ILE A 477 24.08 24.54 -22.26
CA ILE A 477 25.07 24.97 -21.26
C ILE A 477 26.04 23.83 -20.96
N THR A 478 27.33 24.09 -21.07
CA THR A 478 28.37 23.09 -20.81
C THR A 478 28.28 22.58 -19.39
N THR A 479 28.01 21.27 -19.27
CA THR A 479 27.82 20.62 -17.98
C THR A 479 28.27 19.17 -18.09
N ASN A 480 29.59 19.03 -18.18
CA ASN A 480 30.31 17.81 -18.55
C ASN A 480 29.82 16.62 -17.75
N ARG A 481 28.94 15.89 -18.44
CA ARG A 481 28.36 14.59 -18.13
C ARG A 481 27.20 14.65 -17.11
N ILE A 482 26.82 15.83 -16.57
CA ILE A 482 26.43 15.94 -15.13
C ILE A 482 25.77 17.29 -14.64
N VAL A 483 24.58 17.37 -13.91
CA VAL A 483 23.90 18.58 -13.23
C VAL A 483 22.49 18.34 -12.42
N ARG A 484 21.53 19.30 -12.01
CA ARG A 484 20.26 19.22 -11.06
C ARG A 484 18.82 20.06 -11.26
N ILE A 485 17.48 19.56 -11.38
CA ILE A 485 16.09 19.84 -12.14
C ILE A 485 14.52 20.03 -11.59
N ASN A 486 13.98 20.38 -10.37
CA ASN A 486 12.49 20.33 -9.89
C ASN A 486 11.33 19.46 -10.61
N TYR A 487 9.97 19.45 -10.37
CA TYR A 487 9.02 18.70 -11.32
C TYR A 487 9.12 19.17 -12.77
N ASP A 488 10.04 20.07 -13.11
CA ASP A 488 9.97 20.93 -14.27
C ASP A 488 11.29 21.20 -15.01
N GLY A 489 12.25 20.31 -14.86
CA GLY A 489 13.21 19.95 -15.91
C GLY A 489 14.21 20.93 -16.61
N SER A 490 14.19 22.30 -16.61
CA SER A 490 15.03 23.15 -17.58
C SER A 490 16.50 23.67 -17.31
N ARG A 491 16.82 24.65 -16.42
CA ARG A 491 18.03 24.75 -15.51
C ARG A 491 17.81 25.29 -14.04
N ASP A 492 17.94 24.44 -13.00
CA ASP A 492 17.84 24.65 -11.52
C ASP A 492 19.23 25.01 -11.00
N SER A 493 19.33 26.31 -10.80
CA SER A 493 20.53 27.09 -10.48
C SER A 493 21.11 26.77 -9.13
N SER A 494 20.41 25.97 -8.33
CA SER A 494 20.94 25.52 -7.06
C SER A 494 22.30 24.85 -7.25
N PHE A 495 22.61 24.21 -8.39
CA PHE A 495 23.69 23.23 -8.46
C PHE A 495 24.63 23.38 -9.70
N VAL A 496 25.95 23.37 -9.44
CA VAL A 496 27.05 24.07 -10.12
C VAL A 496 28.37 23.23 -10.21
N VAL A 497 28.45 22.20 -11.07
CA VAL A 497 29.59 21.23 -11.16
C VAL A 497 30.95 21.75 -11.61
N GLY A 498 31.09 23.06 -11.87
CA GLY A 498 32.28 23.61 -12.50
C GLY A 498 32.57 22.86 -13.80
N SER A 499 33.80 22.36 -13.95
CA SER A 499 34.23 21.66 -15.17
C SER A 499 33.65 20.26 -15.36
N GLY A 500 32.93 19.68 -14.39
CA GLY A 500 32.46 18.30 -14.49
C GLY A 500 33.61 17.30 -14.78
N PHE A 501 33.29 16.28 -15.58
CA PHE A 501 34.08 15.05 -15.69
C PHE A 501 35.07 15.04 -16.83
N ASP A 502 36.26 14.47 -16.57
CA ASP A 502 37.21 14.18 -17.64
C ASP A 502 36.75 13.01 -18.53
N TYR A 503 36.02 12.00 -18.00
CA TYR A 503 35.54 10.85 -18.78
C TYR A 503 34.17 10.26 -18.35
N GLU A 504 33.76 9.15 -19.00
CA GLU A 504 32.43 8.55 -18.96
C GLU A 504 32.03 7.85 -17.63
N VAL A 505 30.91 7.13 -17.67
CA VAL A 505 29.57 7.47 -17.19
C VAL A 505 28.90 6.55 -16.14
N HIS A 506 29.23 5.26 -16.23
CA HIS A 506 28.25 4.17 -16.40
C HIS A 506 27.09 4.01 -15.41
N LYS A 507 27.34 3.85 -14.10
CA LYS A 507 26.34 3.30 -13.16
C LYS A 507 26.48 3.88 -11.79
N VAL A 508 25.37 4.06 -11.09
CA VAL A 508 25.33 4.93 -9.92
C VAL A 508 23.97 4.83 -9.10
N VAL A 509 23.70 5.26 -7.81
CA VAL A 509 22.47 5.34 -6.87
C VAL A 509 22.90 5.67 -5.40
N VAL A 510 22.45 6.76 -4.77
CA VAL A 510 21.39 6.78 -3.77
C VAL A 510 21.46 6.81 -2.19
N LEU A 511 22.44 7.14 -1.29
CA LEU A 511 22.33 6.74 0.20
C LEU A 511 21.42 7.63 1.01
N SER A 512 20.89 7.14 2.14
CA SER A 512 19.76 7.62 2.96
C SER A 512 19.53 9.04 3.44
N ASP A 513 20.41 10.02 3.42
CA ASP A 513 21.80 10.19 3.05
C ASP A 513 22.23 10.96 1.74
N LYS A 514 21.34 11.79 1.12
CA LYS A 514 21.53 12.86 0.07
C LYS A 514 22.81 13.31 -0.61
N LYS A 515 23.99 13.33 0.00
CA LYS A 515 25.20 13.67 -0.77
C LYS A 515 25.43 12.56 -1.81
N THR A 516 26.42 12.66 -2.67
CA THR A 516 26.19 12.25 -4.05
C THR A 516 27.41 11.47 -4.63
N LEU A 517 27.51 10.12 -4.50
CA LEU A 517 28.45 9.08 -5.10
C LEU A 517 28.22 8.70 -6.55
N VAL A 518 29.26 8.72 -7.39
CA VAL A 518 29.22 8.40 -8.82
C VAL A 518 30.30 7.51 -9.22
N GLY A 519 30.18 6.64 -10.22
CA GLY A 519 31.32 6.60 -11.12
C GLY A 519 31.05 6.21 -12.56
N GLY A 520 32.10 5.90 -13.31
CA GLY A 520 32.00 5.45 -14.70
C GLY A 520 33.28 4.82 -15.24
N ALA A 521 34.07 5.55 -16.02
CA ALA A 521 35.41 5.15 -16.47
C ALA A 521 36.46 6.29 -16.37
N PHE A 522 36.33 7.18 -15.39
CA PHE A 522 37.04 8.47 -15.37
C PHE A 522 38.17 8.59 -14.34
N THR A 523 38.92 9.71 -14.35
CA THR A 523 40.09 9.88 -13.47
C THR A 523 40.11 11.20 -12.67
N LYS A 524 39.29 12.19 -13.03
CA LYS A 524 39.33 13.51 -12.38
C LYS A 524 37.97 14.15 -12.27
N TYR A 525 37.86 15.03 -11.28
CA TYR A 525 36.73 15.93 -11.16
C TYR A 525 37.09 17.30 -10.59
N LYS A 526 36.65 18.39 -11.27
CA LYS A 526 37.19 19.75 -11.15
C LYS A 526 38.74 19.73 -11.12
N GLY A 527 39.33 18.83 -11.92
CA GLY A 527 40.77 18.60 -12.02
C GLY A 527 41.40 17.78 -10.88
N ILE A 528 40.68 17.49 -9.79
CA ILE A 528 41.20 16.74 -8.64
C ILE A 528 41.27 15.26 -9.00
N SER A 529 42.43 14.63 -8.77
CA SER A 529 42.74 13.24 -9.15
C SER A 529 42.34 12.20 -8.13
N CYS A 530 42.05 11.02 -8.69
CA CYS A 530 41.26 9.92 -8.17
C CYS A 530 41.13 8.90 -9.36
N ALA A 531 40.39 7.76 -9.33
CA ALA A 531 40.08 6.94 -10.54
C ALA A 531 38.72 6.11 -10.70
N GLY A 532 37.45 6.46 -11.08
CA GLY A 532 36.46 7.59 -11.20
C GLY A 532 35.11 7.56 -10.35
N LEU A 533 35.01 7.97 -9.05
CA LEU A 533 33.96 8.03 -7.98
C LEU A 533 34.56 8.44 -6.60
N ILE A 534 34.05 9.23 -5.64
CA ILE A 534 34.71 9.39 -4.31
C ILE A 534 33.62 9.61 -3.24
N ARG A 535 33.85 10.42 -2.20
CA ARG A 535 32.81 10.97 -1.32
C ARG A 535 32.85 12.52 -1.02
N LEU A 536 31.70 13.26 -1.06
CA LEU A 536 31.46 14.72 -1.26
C LEU A 536 30.02 15.13 -0.83
N ASN A 537 29.69 16.41 -0.61
CA ASN A 537 28.51 16.88 0.18
C ASN A 537 27.24 17.36 -0.56
N SER A 538 25.96 17.21 -0.16
CA SER A 538 24.80 17.59 -1.03
C SER A 538 24.85 18.97 -1.68
N ASP A 539 25.64 19.86 -1.07
CA ASP A 539 26.22 21.04 -1.66
C ASP A 539 27.55 20.89 -2.42
N GLY A 540 28.64 20.45 -1.79
CA GLY A 540 29.98 20.30 -2.35
C GLY A 540 31.14 20.96 -1.63
N THR A 541 31.01 21.18 -0.34
CA THR A 541 32.11 20.81 0.56
C THR A 541 32.59 19.36 0.27
N LEU A 542 33.87 19.06 0.46
CA LEU A 542 34.61 18.05 -0.34
C LEU A 542 34.52 16.56 0.14
N ASP A 543 33.67 16.27 1.14
CA ASP A 543 33.57 15.03 1.99
C ASP A 543 34.81 14.13 2.02
N GLU A 544 35.91 14.72 2.44
CA GLU A 544 37.27 14.16 2.38
C GLU A 544 37.55 13.04 3.40
N SER A 545 36.52 12.27 3.76
CA SER A 545 36.43 11.69 5.09
C SER A 545 36.94 10.23 5.23
N PHE A 546 36.93 9.41 4.17
CA PHE A 546 37.87 8.29 3.84
C PHE A 546 39.22 9.04 3.55
N LYS A 547 40.36 8.43 3.21
CA LYS A 547 41.41 9.10 2.40
C LYS A 547 41.14 9.02 0.88
N SER A 548 41.97 8.43 0.00
CA SER A 548 41.83 8.66 -1.48
C SER A 548 41.89 7.46 -2.45
N SER A 549 42.43 6.32 -2.02
CA SER A 549 43.17 5.37 -2.89
C SER A 549 43.44 3.98 -2.24
N TRP A 550 42.61 2.92 -2.42
CA TRP A 550 43.10 1.53 -2.31
C TRP A 550 42.55 0.48 -3.29
N ILE A 551 41.81 0.90 -4.33
CA ILE A 551 40.74 0.03 -4.84
C ILE A 551 40.58 0.09 -6.40
N GLY A 552 41.47 0.68 -7.22
CA GLY A 552 41.20 0.96 -8.67
C GLY A 552 42.36 0.78 -9.66
N ASN A 553 42.10 0.61 -10.96
CA ASN A 553 43.02 -0.09 -11.91
C ASN A 553 44.37 0.60 -12.01
N ASN A 554 45.39 -0.14 -12.47
CA ASN A 554 46.72 0.41 -12.76
C ASN A 554 46.64 1.73 -13.58
N ASP A 555 45.65 1.85 -14.47
CA ASP A 555 45.40 3.03 -15.32
C ASP A 555 44.32 3.99 -14.78
N GLY A 556 43.74 3.69 -13.62
CA GLY A 556 42.69 4.47 -12.97
C GLY A 556 41.28 4.41 -13.60
N GLN A 557 41.02 3.53 -14.58
CA GLN A 557 39.70 3.38 -15.22
C GLN A 557 39.09 2.00 -15.00
N LEU A 558 37.77 1.91 -14.78
CA LEU A 558 37.14 0.65 -14.35
C LEU A 558 35.69 0.49 -14.84
N PHE A 559 35.14 -0.72 -14.69
CA PHE A 559 33.89 -1.14 -15.35
C PHE A 559 32.92 -1.82 -14.40
N LEU A 560 31.97 -1.05 -13.90
CA LEU A 560 30.98 -1.47 -12.91
C LEU A 560 29.60 -1.13 -13.45
N TYR A 561 28.63 -2.02 -13.21
CA TYR A 561 27.32 -1.94 -13.84
C TYR A 561 26.08 -1.96 -12.89
N ASP A 562 26.12 -2.07 -11.54
CA ASP A 562 24.97 -2.07 -10.54
C ASP A 562 25.40 -2.14 -9.02
N ILE A 563 24.60 -2.06 -7.89
CA ILE A 563 24.95 -2.01 -6.37
C ILE A 563 23.72 -1.95 -5.35
N PHE A 564 23.74 -2.50 -4.12
CA PHE A 564 22.63 -2.86 -3.15
C PHE A 564 22.31 -1.96 -1.92
N ASN A 565 21.26 -2.17 -1.03
CA ASN A 565 21.22 -1.96 0.49
C ASN A 565 20.49 -2.92 1.48
N LEU A 566 21.15 -3.40 2.52
CA LEU A 566 20.89 -4.53 3.45
C LEU A 566 19.59 -4.64 4.34
N SER A 567 19.77 -4.93 5.64
CA SER A 567 18.98 -4.69 6.87
C SER A 567 19.86 -4.59 8.13
N ASP A 568 21.19 -4.77 8.04
CA ASP A 568 22.11 -4.64 9.19
C ASP A 568 23.09 -3.47 9.05
N GLY A 569 23.18 -2.97 7.81
CA GLY A 569 24.00 -1.88 7.32
C GLY A 569 25.02 -2.21 6.24
N LYS A 570 25.60 -3.43 6.15
CA LYS A 570 26.78 -3.61 5.26
C LYS A 570 26.47 -3.24 3.84
N ILE A 571 27.43 -2.59 3.18
CA ILE A 571 27.25 -2.28 1.77
C ILE A 571 27.29 -3.61 0.97
N LEU A 572 27.03 -3.65 -0.35
CA LEU A 572 27.39 -4.77 -1.21
C LEU A 572 27.59 -4.51 -2.68
N ILE A 573 28.57 -5.22 -3.27
CA ILE A 573 29.22 -4.92 -4.54
C ILE A 573 30.00 -5.96 -5.34
N SER A 574 30.27 -5.57 -6.61
CA SER A 574 31.44 -6.03 -7.38
C SER A 574 31.74 -5.20 -8.65
N GLY A 575 32.54 -5.60 -9.64
CA GLY A 575 32.90 -4.70 -10.75
C GLY A 575 34.24 -5.07 -11.37
N ASN A 576 34.67 -4.46 -12.47
CA ASN A 576 35.96 -4.78 -13.07
C ASN A 576 37.11 -4.22 -12.27
N PHE A 577 37.99 -5.14 -11.86
CA PHE A 577 38.90 -5.12 -10.73
C PHE A 577 40.04 -6.18 -11.08
N LYS A 578 40.96 -6.42 -10.15
CA LYS A 578 42.28 -7.08 -10.15
C LYS A 578 42.19 -8.29 -9.25
N ASN A 579 42.88 -9.36 -9.62
CA ASN A 579 42.76 -10.70 -9.01
C ASN A 579 41.29 -11.12 -8.75
N ASN A 580 40.47 -10.88 -9.75
CA ASN A 580 39.32 -11.62 -10.27
C ASN A 580 37.98 -11.75 -9.51
N ILE A 581 37.84 -11.75 -8.17
CA ILE A 581 36.59 -12.02 -7.37
C ILE A 581 35.37 -11.25 -7.97
N SER A 582 34.21 -11.42 -7.42
CA SER A 582 32.91 -10.93 -7.75
C SER A 582 32.18 -10.42 -6.52
N ILE A 583 32.89 -10.28 -5.39
CA ILE A 583 32.44 -9.87 -4.05
C ILE A 583 33.61 -9.35 -3.15
N ILE A 584 33.55 -8.21 -2.43
CA ILE A 584 34.52 -7.81 -1.36
C ILE A 584 33.99 -6.81 -0.33
N ARG A 585 33.54 -7.24 0.85
CA ARG A 585 32.83 -6.33 1.77
C ARG A 585 33.71 -5.15 2.26
N LEU A 586 33.10 -4.03 2.64
CA LEU A 586 33.63 -2.84 3.33
C LEU A 586 32.65 -2.35 4.42
N ASN A 587 33.09 -1.32 5.15
CA ASN A 587 32.42 -0.56 6.21
C ASN A 587 32.51 0.95 5.93
N SER A 588 31.66 1.80 6.53
CA SER A 588 31.42 3.22 6.13
C SER A 588 32.47 4.29 6.38
N ASP A 589 33.70 3.94 6.06
CA ASP A 589 34.80 4.85 5.84
C ASP A 589 35.69 4.49 4.64
N GLY A 590 35.50 3.30 4.06
CA GLY A 590 36.38 2.80 3.02
C GLY A 590 37.20 1.58 3.28
N THR A 591 37.19 1.10 4.50
CA THR A 591 37.92 -0.09 4.90
C THR A 591 37.08 -1.33 4.66
N LYS A 592 37.75 -2.39 4.17
CA LYS A 592 37.20 -3.70 3.75
C LYS A 592 36.51 -4.46 4.90
N ASP A 593 36.14 -5.71 4.69
CA ASP A 593 35.41 -6.47 5.70
C ASP A 593 35.81 -7.95 5.83
N ASN A 594 36.32 -8.31 7.03
CA ASN A 594 36.82 -9.64 7.48
C ASN A 594 35.80 -10.37 8.37
N SER A 595 34.49 -10.09 8.39
CA SER A 595 33.65 -11.28 8.65
C SER A 595 33.83 -12.29 7.50
N PHE A 596 34.35 -11.86 6.34
CA PHE A 596 34.12 -12.49 5.04
C PHE A 596 35.19 -13.33 4.32
N VAL A 597 35.01 -14.66 4.22
CA VAL A 597 35.68 -15.50 3.19
C VAL A 597 34.71 -15.85 2.04
N LEU A 598 35.20 -16.18 0.84
CA LEU A 598 34.50 -17.15 -0.04
C LEU A 598 35.04 -18.54 0.24
N THR A 599 34.23 -19.55 -0.03
CA THR A 599 34.64 -20.96 -0.01
C THR A 599 34.69 -21.64 -1.37
N THR A 600 34.04 -21.09 -2.40
CA THR A 600 34.12 -21.69 -3.75
C THR A 600 35.44 -21.29 -4.43
N GLN A 601 36.03 -22.18 -5.26
CA GLN A 601 37.34 -21.97 -5.91
C GLN A 601 37.55 -22.65 -7.30
N ALA A 602 36.50 -22.93 -8.09
CA ALA A 602 36.55 -23.39 -9.49
C ALA A 602 35.77 -22.51 -10.52
N GLU A 603 36.32 -21.34 -10.90
CA GLU A 603 35.76 -20.34 -11.84
C GLU A 603 34.22 -20.20 -11.77
N VAL A 604 33.69 -19.95 -10.58
CA VAL A 604 32.34 -19.43 -10.30
C VAL A 604 32.22 -17.98 -10.73
N ASN A 605 32.87 -17.58 -11.80
CA ASN A 605 32.22 -16.76 -12.80
C ASN A 605 31.84 -15.29 -12.33
N LEU A 606 30.88 -14.45 -11.79
CA LEU A 606 29.42 -14.13 -11.49
C LEU A 606 28.73 -13.18 -12.54
N GLN A 607 27.38 -13.00 -12.58
CA GLN A 607 26.70 -12.26 -13.67
C GLN A 607 25.47 -11.36 -13.38
N LYS A 608 24.67 -11.37 -12.29
CA LYS A 608 23.66 -10.34 -11.88
C LYS A 608 22.72 -10.76 -10.69
N ILE A 609 22.39 -9.95 -9.66
CA ILE A 609 21.81 -10.49 -8.38
C ILE A 609 20.94 -9.56 -7.45
N ILE A 610 19.86 -10.00 -6.74
CA ILE A 610 18.83 -9.26 -5.90
C ILE A 610 18.08 -9.90 -4.69
N ILE A 611 17.79 -9.27 -3.61
CA ILE A 611 17.34 -9.87 -2.31
C ILE A 611 15.99 -10.59 -1.94
N GLN A 612 16.08 -11.69 -1.14
CA GLN A 612 15.04 -12.63 -0.58
C GLN A 612 14.00 -12.11 0.49
N ARG A 613 13.16 -12.91 1.18
CA ARG A 613 12.47 -12.55 2.47
C ARG A 613 13.23 -12.86 3.75
N ASP A 614 14.02 -13.93 3.71
CA ASP A 614 14.70 -14.55 4.85
C ASP A 614 16.21 -14.26 4.87
N GLY A 615 16.58 -13.33 4.00
CA GLY A 615 17.85 -12.65 3.97
C GLY A 615 18.60 -12.90 2.67
N LYS A 616 18.62 -14.13 2.22
CA LYS A 616 19.89 -14.63 1.74
C LYS A 616 20.16 -14.30 0.23
N ILE A 617 21.42 -14.02 -0.15
CA ILE A 617 22.02 -13.41 -1.39
C ILE A 617 22.04 -14.17 -2.83
N MET A 618 20.99 -14.78 -3.40
CA MET A 618 20.78 -15.74 -4.57
C MET A 618 21.31 -15.77 -6.08
N ALA A 619 21.46 -17.01 -6.67
CA ALA A 619 22.67 -17.65 -7.29
C ALA A 619 23.03 -18.02 -8.85
N SER A 620 22.21 -18.01 -9.92
CA SER A 620 22.45 -18.53 -11.34
C SER A 620 23.64 -18.03 -12.22
N GLY A 621 24.66 -18.82 -12.60
CA GLY A 621 25.44 -18.43 -13.81
C GLY A 621 26.70 -19.17 -14.33
N SER A 622 27.76 -19.57 -13.61
CA SER A 622 28.81 -20.51 -14.11
C SER A 622 29.60 -21.43 -13.20
N ILE A 623 29.93 -22.60 -13.76
CA ILE A 623 31.24 -23.25 -13.73
C ILE A 623 31.51 -23.82 -15.14
N GLY A 624 32.53 -23.28 -15.81
CA GLY A 624 33.11 -23.87 -17.02
C GLY A 624 32.26 -23.73 -18.30
N ASN A 625 31.26 -24.59 -18.48
CA ASN A 625 30.34 -24.65 -19.65
C ASN A 625 29.00 -25.37 -19.36
N LYS A 626 28.70 -25.71 -18.11
CA LYS A 626 27.58 -26.59 -17.70
C LYS A 626 26.78 -25.88 -16.61
N PRO A 627 25.49 -25.47 -16.78
CA PRO A 627 24.29 -24.91 -16.01
C PRO A 627 23.60 -25.04 -14.55
N THR A 628 23.94 -24.49 -13.36
CA THR A 628 23.26 -24.69 -12.02
C THR A 628 23.57 -23.60 -10.92
N ILE A 629 22.56 -23.10 -10.19
CA ILE A 629 22.49 -21.82 -9.42
C ILE A 629 23.22 -21.90 -8.09
N LEU A 630 24.02 -20.89 -7.73
CA LEU A 630 24.87 -20.94 -6.56
C LEU A 630 24.14 -20.71 -5.28
N ARG A 631 23.53 -21.77 -4.74
CA ARG A 631 22.85 -21.71 -3.45
C ARG A 631 23.97 -21.38 -2.32
N LEU A 632 23.81 -20.57 -1.20
CA LEU A 632 24.64 -20.26 0.05
C LEU A 632 23.84 -19.80 1.47
N ASN A 633 24.14 -20.04 2.86
CA ASN A 633 23.74 -19.72 4.38
C ASN A 633 24.73 -18.74 5.14
N PRO A 634 24.40 -17.66 5.83
CA PRO A 634 24.96 -16.45 5.29
C PRO A 634 26.36 -15.98 5.71
N ASP A 635 27.27 -16.89 6.07
CA ASP A 635 28.39 -16.65 7.00
C ASP A 635 29.81 -17.16 6.63
N GLY A 636 29.99 -17.98 5.60
CA GLY A 636 31.29 -18.43 5.08
C GLY A 636 31.31 -19.65 4.13
N SER A 637 30.45 -20.69 4.30
CA SER A 637 30.65 -22.07 3.74
C SER A 637 29.77 -22.59 2.55
N LEU A 638 29.02 -23.72 2.64
CA LEU A 638 28.15 -24.26 1.55
C LEU A 638 26.91 -25.07 2.06
N ASP A 639 25.73 -24.99 1.41
CA ASP A 639 24.47 -25.68 1.84
C ASP A 639 24.37 -27.04 1.25
N ASN A 640 23.41 -27.72 1.87
CA ASN A 640 22.98 -29.02 1.53
C ASN A 640 21.42 -29.15 1.61
N SER A 641 20.64 -28.16 2.06
CA SER A 641 19.17 -28.22 2.25
C SER A 641 18.32 -28.07 0.98
N PHE A 642 18.83 -27.42 -0.06
CA PHE A 642 18.09 -27.18 -1.32
C PHE A 642 18.47 -28.09 -2.46
N ASN A 643 17.58 -28.24 -3.46
CA ASN A 643 17.76 -29.30 -4.45
C ASN A 643 17.59 -28.81 -5.90
N TYR A 644 18.72 -28.62 -6.61
CA TYR A 644 18.71 -28.21 -8.02
C TYR A 644 19.11 -29.31 -9.00
N ILE A 645 18.34 -29.43 -10.09
CA ILE A 645 18.56 -30.31 -11.24
C ILE A 645 18.33 -29.53 -12.55
N SER A 646 19.07 -29.86 -13.62
CA SER A 646 19.23 -29.05 -14.82
C SER A 646 19.44 -29.86 -16.15
N PRO A 647 19.18 -29.32 -17.37
CA PRO A 647 18.73 -30.13 -18.55
C PRO A 647 19.63 -30.49 -19.81
N GLY A 648 20.88 -30.05 -20.03
CA GLY A 648 21.85 -30.46 -21.13
C GLY A 648 21.99 -29.67 -22.51
N SER A 649 23.22 -29.43 -23.07
CA SER A 649 23.87 -28.83 -24.37
C SER A 649 24.28 -27.36 -24.96
N GLY A 650 23.64 -26.16 -24.81
CA GLY A 650 23.83 -24.66 -25.03
C GLY A 650 22.55 -23.71 -24.78
N PHE A 651 21.97 -23.58 -23.56
CA PHE A 651 20.64 -23.08 -23.00
C PHE A 651 20.86 -21.71 -22.36
N GLY A 652 20.12 -21.32 -21.27
CA GLY A 652 19.86 -19.89 -21.01
C GLY A 652 20.07 -19.05 -19.73
N ILE A 653 20.03 -19.54 -18.49
CA ILE A 653 19.15 -18.97 -17.45
C ILE A 653 19.58 -17.68 -16.73
N SER A 654 18.64 -16.74 -16.72
CA SER A 654 18.78 -15.38 -16.20
C SER A 654 18.12 -15.26 -14.82
N ILE A 655 17.28 -14.23 -14.55
CA ILE A 655 16.28 -14.07 -13.47
C ILE A 655 15.15 -12.97 -13.89
N SER A 656 14.11 -12.37 -13.17
CA SER A 656 13.21 -11.12 -13.49
C SER A 656 12.19 -10.18 -12.53
N GLY A 657 11.34 -10.52 -11.46
CA GLY A 657 10.79 -9.95 -10.11
C GLY A 657 10.31 -11.00 -9.00
N ILE A 658 10.18 -10.77 -7.66
CA ILE A 658 9.93 -11.76 -6.49
C ILE A 658 8.53 -11.82 -5.62
N GLN A 659 7.42 -12.50 -5.96
CA GLN A 659 6.00 -12.42 -5.39
C GLN A 659 5.57 -11.86 -3.97
N LEU A 660 4.77 -12.64 -3.19
CA LEU A 660 4.23 -12.47 -1.82
C LEU A 660 4.30 -13.74 -0.92
N ASP A 661 4.43 -14.95 -1.49
CA ASP A 661 4.25 -16.32 -0.95
C ASP A 661 5.47 -17.30 -1.01
N ASP A 662 6.66 -16.82 -1.38
CA ASP A 662 7.97 -17.50 -1.36
C ASP A 662 8.20 -18.78 -2.21
N LYS A 663 7.21 -19.24 -3.02
CA LYS A 663 7.35 -20.26 -4.11
C LYS A 663 8.30 -19.83 -5.27
N LEU A 664 8.04 -19.92 -6.60
CA LEU A 664 8.96 -19.36 -7.66
C LEU A 664 8.40 -18.83 -9.05
N LEU A 665 9.12 -18.75 -10.23
CA LEU A 665 8.86 -18.25 -11.69
C LEU A 665 9.98 -18.16 -12.94
N ILE A 666 10.91 -19.06 -13.36
CA ILE A 666 11.87 -18.97 -14.49
C ILE A 666 11.20 -18.94 -15.85
N SER A 667 11.14 -17.71 -16.29
CA SER A 667 11.16 -17.34 -17.67
C SER A 667 12.23 -18.10 -18.50
N ALA A 668 11.82 -18.86 -19.53
CA ALA A 668 12.68 -19.80 -20.26
C ALA A 668 12.60 -19.83 -21.81
N TYR A 669 13.68 -19.57 -22.59
CA TYR A 669 13.80 -19.56 -24.09
C TYR A 669 14.63 -20.71 -24.69
N ASN A 670 14.74 -20.84 -26.02
CA ASN A 670 15.36 -21.88 -26.85
C ASN A 670 16.25 -21.31 -28.00
N GLY A 671 17.33 -21.98 -28.41
CA GLY A 671 18.13 -21.56 -29.58
C GLY A 671 18.92 -20.26 -29.39
N TYR A 672 19.16 -19.53 -30.49
CA TYR A 672 19.83 -18.20 -30.53
C TYR A 672 18.92 -17.08 -31.07
N ASP A 673 17.82 -17.47 -31.69
CA ASP A 673 17.01 -16.75 -32.70
C ASP A 673 15.70 -16.21 -32.14
N ASN A 674 15.40 -16.61 -30.92
CA ASN A 674 14.46 -15.94 -30.07
C ASN A 674 12.97 -16.00 -30.52
N LYS A 675 12.54 -17.23 -30.89
CA LYS A 675 11.15 -17.66 -31.27
C LYS A 675 10.18 -18.41 -30.24
N ASP A 676 10.49 -19.55 -29.58
CA ASP A 676 9.70 -20.27 -28.51
C ASP A 676 10.24 -20.40 -27.02
N LYS A 677 9.97 -19.39 -26.16
CA LYS A 677 10.04 -19.31 -24.67
C LYS A 677 8.79 -19.99 -24.01
N PHE A 678 8.87 -20.59 -22.80
CA PHE A 678 7.85 -21.55 -22.27
C PHE A 678 7.81 -21.78 -20.74
N PHE A 679 6.72 -22.36 -20.20
CA PHE A 679 6.38 -22.29 -18.77
C PHE A 679 7.27 -23.09 -17.81
N ILE A 680 8.27 -22.52 -17.12
CA ILE A 680 9.00 -23.16 -15.97
C ILE A 680 9.06 -22.43 -14.47
N ARG A 681 8.31 -22.85 -13.31
CA ARG A 681 7.90 -22.73 -11.76
C ARG A 681 8.19 -23.81 -10.65
N LEU A 682 8.73 -23.43 -9.47
CA LEU A 682 9.14 -24.21 -8.26
C LEU A 682 8.75 -23.54 -6.91
N ASN A 683 9.23 -24.06 -5.77
CA ASN A 683 8.92 -23.72 -4.37
C ASN A 683 10.17 -23.47 -3.48
N THR A 684 10.02 -22.79 -2.34
CA THR A 684 11.03 -22.37 -1.31
C THR A 684 12.20 -23.31 -0.95
N ASN A 685 12.18 -24.56 -1.41
CA ASN A 685 13.08 -25.68 -1.10
C ASN A 685 13.82 -26.27 -2.32
N GLY A 686 13.53 -25.76 -3.52
CA GLY A 686 14.16 -26.14 -4.77
C GLY A 686 13.29 -26.93 -5.74
N SER A 687 12.03 -27.22 -5.39
CA SER A 687 11.20 -28.25 -6.08
C SER A 687 9.99 -27.70 -6.85
N LEU A 688 9.56 -28.37 -7.92
CA LEU A 688 8.57 -27.93 -8.92
C LEU A 688 7.21 -27.62 -8.31
N ASP A 689 6.73 -26.40 -8.52
CA ASP A 689 5.40 -25.92 -8.12
C ASP A 689 4.46 -26.24 -9.26
N SER A 690 4.11 -27.51 -9.41
CA SER A 690 3.36 -28.02 -10.56
C SER A 690 1.99 -27.38 -10.77
N THR A 691 1.45 -26.64 -9.78
CA THR A 691 0.08 -26.08 -9.84
C THR A 691 -0.13 -25.16 -11.04
N PHE A 692 0.94 -24.53 -11.50
CA PHE A 692 0.87 -23.43 -12.44
C PHE A 692 1.52 -23.82 -13.81
N TYR A 693 2.10 -25.04 -13.98
CA TYR A 693 2.69 -25.50 -15.27
C TYR A 693 1.65 -25.48 -16.37
N ASN A 694 0.47 -25.89 -15.91
CA ASN A 694 -0.71 -26.18 -16.67
C ASN A 694 -1.51 -24.91 -17.00
N ILE A 695 -1.10 -23.73 -16.51
CA ILE A 695 -1.88 -22.48 -16.65
C ILE A 695 -1.73 -21.87 -18.06
N PHE A 696 -0.57 -21.97 -18.73
CA PHE A 696 -0.43 -21.53 -20.14
C PHE A 696 0.60 -22.26 -21.03
N ASN A 697 0.79 -23.57 -20.81
CA ASN A 697 1.35 -24.49 -21.83
C ASN A 697 0.28 -25.31 -22.58
N ASN A 698 -1.01 -24.96 -22.48
CA ASN A 698 -2.14 -25.69 -23.10
C ASN A 698 -2.55 -25.13 -24.46
N ASN A 699 -1.70 -25.28 -25.49
CA ASN A 699 -1.97 -25.05 -26.93
C ASN A 699 -2.49 -23.67 -27.41
N GLU A 700 -2.99 -22.79 -26.54
CA GLU A 700 -3.25 -21.37 -26.83
C GLU A 700 -1.91 -20.63 -26.87
N ILE A 701 -1.26 -20.65 -28.04
CA ILE A 701 -0.04 -19.88 -28.29
C ILE A 701 -0.44 -18.54 -28.91
N ASP A 702 -0.71 -17.56 -28.05
CA ASP A 702 -0.37 -16.19 -28.42
C ASP A 702 1.17 -16.13 -28.46
N ASP A 703 1.75 -16.12 -29.67
CA ASP A 703 3.16 -15.73 -29.87
C ASP A 703 3.39 -14.35 -29.28
N ASP A 704 2.34 -13.54 -29.20
CA ASP A 704 2.41 -12.20 -28.69
C ASP A 704 2.49 -12.21 -27.15
N ALA A 705 3.52 -12.82 -26.50
CA ALA A 705 3.57 -13.16 -25.06
C ALA A 705 4.92 -12.88 -24.25
N LYS A 706 4.91 -11.98 -23.21
CA LYS A 706 5.80 -11.28 -22.15
C LYS A 706 5.12 -10.75 -20.74
N ILE A 707 4.65 -11.39 -19.62
CA ILE A 707 3.68 -10.74 -18.62
C ILE A 707 4.13 -9.52 -17.70
N ILE A 708 3.79 -9.23 -16.42
CA ILE A 708 4.51 -8.39 -15.34
C ILE A 708 4.61 -8.90 -13.73
N THR A 709 5.75 -9.06 -12.89
CA THR A 709 6.03 -9.28 -11.31
C THR A 709 6.59 -8.10 -10.27
N GLN A 710 5.90 -7.53 -9.21
CA GLN A 710 5.78 -6.15 -8.44
C GLN A 710 5.39 -6.34 -6.91
N SER A 711 5.55 -5.34 -6.02
CA SER A 711 5.30 -5.48 -4.56
C SER A 711 3.91 -5.81 -3.93
N ASP A 712 2.86 -6.22 -4.67
CA ASP A 712 1.60 -6.81 -4.10
C ASP A 712 1.33 -8.25 -4.59
N GLY A 713 2.30 -8.89 -5.25
CA GLY A 713 2.22 -10.29 -5.69
C GLY A 713 1.33 -10.64 -6.92
N LYS A 714 0.34 -9.80 -7.30
CA LYS A 714 -0.53 -9.92 -8.51
C LYS A 714 0.18 -9.74 -9.87
N LEU A 715 -0.50 -9.46 -11.00
CA LEU A 715 0.00 -9.72 -12.37
C LEU A 715 -0.61 -8.79 -13.45
N ILE A 716 -0.10 -8.58 -14.68
CA ILE A 716 -0.91 -8.07 -15.84
C ILE A 716 -0.56 -8.85 -17.15
N TYR A 717 -1.43 -8.85 -18.19
CA TYR A 717 -1.37 -9.66 -19.44
C TYR A 717 -1.59 -8.92 -20.82
N TYR A 718 -0.64 -9.00 -21.81
CA TYR A 718 -0.55 -8.51 -23.23
C TYR A 718 -0.73 -9.69 -24.12
N GLY A 719 -1.25 -9.42 -25.29
CA GLY A 719 -0.43 -9.49 -26.47
C GLY A 719 -0.90 -8.38 -27.40
N SER A 720 -0.51 -8.52 -28.65
CA SER A 720 -1.50 -8.78 -29.69
C SER A 720 -2.27 -10.11 -29.47
N PHE A 721 -2.74 -10.43 -28.25
CA PHE A 721 -3.67 -11.54 -28.02
C PHE A 721 -5.10 -11.09 -28.24
N ASN A 722 -6.04 -12.04 -28.18
CA ASN A 722 -7.47 -11.73 -28.12
C ASN A 722 -8.25 -12.58 -27.08
N SER A 723 -7.57 -13.49 -26.36
CA SER A 723 -8.16 -14.40 -25.37
C SER A 723 -7.15 -14.81 -24.29
N TYR A 724 -7.64 -15.34 -23.16
CA TYR A 724 -6.84 -15.99 -22.12
C TYR A 724 -7.61 -17.17 -21.54
N LYS A 725 -7.11 -18.40 -21.73
CA LYS A 725 -7.77 -19.67 -21.36
C LYS A 725 -9.18 -19.77 -21.96
N GLY A 726 -9.29 -19.56 -23.27
CA GLY A 726 -10.56 -19.58 -24.02
C GLY A 726 -11.55 -18.44 -23.71
N VAL A 727 -11.34 -17.67 -22.64
CA VAL A 727 -12.18 -16.52 -22.29
C VAL A 727 -11.66 -15.29 -23.03
N PRO A 728 -12.53 -14.50 -23.71
CA PRO A 728 -12.12 -13.24 -24.33
C PRO A 728 -11.32 -12.38 -23.36
N ALA A 729 -10.21 -11.85 -23.86
CA ALA A 729 -9.34 -10.98 -23.12
C ALA A 729 -9.16 -9.76 -24.00
N GLY A 730 -9.65 -8.61 -23.53
CA GLY A 730 -9.19 -7.35 -24.07
C GLY A 730 -7.68 -7.32 -23.92
N ARG A 731 -6.96 -6.89 -24.97
CA ARG A 731 -5.51 -6.75 -24.94
C ARG A 731 -5.19 -5.87 -23.73
N LEU A 732 -4.80 -6.50 -22.62
CA LEU A 732 -4.69 -6.04 -21.22
C LEU A 732 -5.53 -6.93 -20.27
N ILE A 733 -4.95 -7.71 -19.34
CA ILE A 733 -5.68 -8.16 -18.11
C ILE A 733 -4.80 -8.32 -16.86
N ARG A 734 -5.19 -7.78 -15.70
CA ARG A 734 -4.52 -8.04 -14.41
C ARG A 734 -4.78 -9.48 -13.97
N LEU A 735 -3.80 -10.20 -13.48
CA LEU A 735 -4.00 -11.53 -12.90
C LEU A 735 -3.54 -11.50 -11.40
N LEU A 736 -3.54 -12.61 -10.65
CA LEU A 736 -3.35 -12.66 -9.19
C LEU A 736 -2.08 -13.35 -8.67
N GLY A 737 -1.41 -14.19 -9.47
CA GLY A 737 -0.04 -14.69 -9.21
C GLY A 737 0.05 -16.04 -8.54
N GLN A 738 -1.07 -16.52 -8.03
CA GLN A 738 -1.20 -17.88 -7.54
C GLN A 738 -2.44 -18.48 -8.19
N ASP A 739 -2.50 -19.81 -8.21
CA ASP A 739 -3.65 -20.58 -8.70
C ASP A 739 -4.82 -20.43 -7.70
N TYR A 740 -5.39 -19.22 -7.64
CA TYR A 740 -6.49 -18.87 -6.76
C TYR A 740 -7.77 -19.59 -7.16
N LYS A 741 -8.61 -19.84 -6.16
CA LYS A 741 -9.85 -20.59 -6.28
C LYS A 741 -10.96 -19.77 -5.69
N PHE A 742 -12.09 -19.71 -6.37
CA PHE A 742 -13.21 -18.87 -5.98
C PHE A 742 -14.32 -19.73 -5.40
N VAL A 743 -14.87 -19.31 -4.27
CA VAL A 743 -16.20 -19.73 -3.83
C VAL A 743 -17.11 -18.52 -3.98
N GLN A 744 -18.20 -18.67 -4.71
CA GLN A 744 -19.20 -17.62 -4.92
C GLN A 744 -20.57 -18.12 -4.49
N GLY A 745 -21.44 -17.22 -4.03
CA GLY A 745 -22.78 -17.63 -3.64
C GLY A 745 -23.71 -16.47 -3.37
N ASN A 746 -25.00 -16.82 -3.28
CA ASN A 746 -26.06 -15.97 -2.76
C ASN A 746 -26.64 -16.64 -1.51
N ASN A 747 -26.81 -15.87 -0.45
CA ASN A 747 -27.38 -16.30 0.82
C ASN A 747 -28.84 -15.85 0.90
N LYS A 748 -29.75 -16.74 1.29
CA LYS A 748 -31.20 -16.47 1.30
C LYS A 748 -31.87 -16.96 2.57
N LEU A 749 -32.89 -16.22 3.01
CA LEU A 749 -33.78 -16.59 4.10
C LEU A 749 -35.06 -17.21 3.54
N ASP A 750 -35.09 -18.54 3.48
CA ASP A 750 -36.30 -19.31 3.26
C ASP A 750 -37.23 -19.16 4.47
N SER A 751 -38.19 -18.24 4.33
CA SER A 751 -39.14 -17.89 5.38
C SER A 751 -40.39 -18.78 5.36
N ASN A 752 -40.55 -19.61 4.32
CA ASN A 752 -41.77 -20.39 4.06
C ASN A 752 -41.56 -21.91 4.21
N ASN A 753 -40.31 -22.36 4.29
CA ASN A 753 -39.79 -23.72 4.35
C ASN A 753 -40.01 -24.54 3.06
N ASN A 754 -39.89 -23.93 1.87
CA ASN A 754 -39.88 -24.64 0.58
C ASN A 754 -38.48 -24.95 0.03
N GLY A 755 -37.42 -24.41 0.65
CA GLY A 755 -36.04 -24.45 0.18
C GLY A 755 -35.70 -23.29 -0.76
N CYS A 756 -34.70 -22.49 -0.37
CA CYS A 756 -34.37 -21.19 -0.97
C CYS A 756 -34.43 -21.13 -2.51
N ASP A 757 -35.50 -20.53 -3.02
CA ASP A 757 -35.73 -20.28 -4.45
C ASP A 757 -35.46 -18.81 -4.82
N LEU A 758 -35.76 -18.40 -6.06
CA LEU A 758 -35.48 -17.03 -6.52
C LEU A 758 -36.27 -15.95 -5.77
N ASN A 759 -37.45 -16.27 -5.23
CA ASN A 759 -38.35 -15.34 -4.55
C ASN A 759 -37.94 -15.03 -3.10
N ASP A 760 -37.15 -15.88 -2.46
CA ASP A 760 -36.76 -15.69 -1.05
C ASP A 760 -35.88 -14.46 -0.82
N VAL A 761 -36.02 -13.86 0.36
CA VAL A 761 -35.29 -12.63 0.74
C VAL A 761 -33.79 -12.92 0.85
N ALA A 762 -32.95 -12.05 0.31
CA ALA A 762 -31.50 -12.17 0.46
C ALA A 762 -31.07 -11.95 1.91
N PHE A 763 -30.21 -12.83 2.44
CA PHE A 763 -29.63 -12.66 3.77
C PHE A 763 -28.48 -11.65 3.69
N ALA A 764 -28.81 -10.38 3.93
CA ALA A 764 -27.87 -9.25 3.96
C ALA A 764 -26.79 -9.42 5.03
N ASN A 765 -25.59 -8.87 4.77
CA ASN A 765 -24.50 -8.71 5.74
C ASN A 765 -24.13 -10.00 6.52
N LEU A 766 -24.24 -11.19 5.91
CA LEU A 766 -23.89 -12.44 6.57
C LEU A 766 -22.39 -12.53 6.75
N LYS A 767 -21.95 -12.63 8.02
CA LYS A 767 -20.57 -12.92 8.37
C LYS A 767 -20.27 -14.40 8.09
N MET A 768 -19.09 -14.67 7.54
CA MET A 768 -18.58 -16.02 7.30
C MET A 768 -17.15 -16.11 7.81
N ASN A 769 -16.88 -17.13 8.61
CA ASN A 769 -15.53 -17.52 8.98
C ASN A 769 -14.98 -18.52 7.96
N ILE A 770 -13.74 -18.29 7.54
CA ILE A 770 -13.05 -19.05 6.49
C ILE A 770 -11.78 -19.61 7.13
N SER A 771 -11.72 -20.93 7.31
CA SER A 771 -10.60 -21.62 7.96
C SER A 771 -9.93 -22.62 7.05
N SER A 772 -8.60 -22.57 7.00
CA SER A 772 -7.72 -23.60 6.41
C SER A 772 -6.85 -24.22 7.50
N ALA A 773 -6.03 -25.21 7.15
CA ALA A 773 -5.02 -25.77 8.06
C ALA A 773 -3.89 -24.78 8.46
N GLN A 774 -3.84 -23.58 7.86
CA GLN A 774 -2.75 -22.60 8.02
C GLN A 774 -3.23 -21.19 8.40
N SER A 775 -4.52 -20.89 8.23
CA SER A 775 -5.06 -19.53 8.35
C SER A 775 -6.53 -19.52 8.76
N THR A 776 -6.94 -18.48 9.49
CA THR A 776 -8.35 -18.10 9.66
C THR A 776 -8.53 -16.65 9.19
N LYS A 777 -9.66 -16.36 8.53
CA LYS A 777 -10.08 -15.00 8.14
C LYS A 777 -11.60 -14.89 8.18
N SER A 778 -12.13 -13.67 8.28
CA SER A 778 -13.58 -13.42 8.26
C SER A 778 -13.96 -12.43 7.15
N PHE A 779 -15.07 -12.74 6.46
CA PHE A 779 -15.65 -11.94 5.39
C PHE A 779 -17.13 -11.67 5.72
N ILE A 780 -17.64 -10.49 5.40
CA ILE A 780 -19.07 -10.15 5.55
C ILE A 780 -19.62 -9.85 4.16
N THR A 781 -20.74 -10.50 3.79
CA THR A 781 -21.38 -10.25 2.48
C THR A 781 -21.88 -8.82 2.36
N ASN A 782 -22.16 -8.40 1.12
CA ASN A 782 -22.89 -7.15 0.91
C ASN A 782 -24.35 -7.26 1.38
N THR A 783 -25.08 -6.16 1.28
CA THR A 783 -26.52 -6.07 1.60
C THR A 783 -27.41 -6.86 0.64
N THR A 784 -26.90 -7.32 -0.51
CA THR A 784 -27.65 -8.18 -1.45
C THR A 784 -27.42 -9.68 -1.20
N GLY A 785 -26.78 -10.04 -0.08
CA GLY A 785 -26.46 -11.43 0.30
C GLY A 785 -25.51 -12.15 -0.66
N ASN A 786 -24.84 -11.43 -1.57
CA ASN A 786 -23.93 -11.98 -2.56
C ASN A 786 -22.48 -11.96 -2.05
N TYR A 787 -21.71 -12.96 -2.47
CA TYR A 787 -20.29 -13.02 -2.13
C TYR A 787 -19.42 -13.69 -3.20
N THR A 788 -18.13 -13.37 -3.17
CA THR A 788 -17.07 -14.10 -3.88
C THR A 788 -15.82 -14.08 -2.99
N ILE A 789 -15.40 -15.26 -2.53
CA ILE A 789 -14.25 -15.46 -1.64
C ILE A 789 -13.09 -16.04 -2.46
N THR A 790 -11.92 -15.42 -2.36
CA THR A 790 -10.64 -15.97 -2.86
C THR A 790 -10.01 -16.93 -1.84
N LEU A 791 -9.60 -18.10 -2.33
CA LEU A 791 -8.91 -19.17 -1.61
C LEU A 791 -7.68 -19.64 -2.41
N LEU A 792 -6.80 -20.40 -1.77
CA LEU A 792 -5.71 -21.13 -2.42
C LEU A 792 -6.09 -22.60 -2.59
N ASN A 793 -5.25 -23.41 -3.25
CA ASN A 793 -5.37 -24.87 -3.19
C ASN A 793 -5.28 -25.41 -1.75
N GLY A 794 -5.85 -26.60 -1.54
CA GLY A 794 -6.06 -27.25 -0.24
C GLY A 794 -7.51 -27.15 0.25
N ALA A 795 -7.76 -27.78 1.41
CA ALA A 795 -9.06 -27.81 2.06
C ALA A 795 -9.33 -26.53 2.87
N HIS A 796 -10.52 -25.95 2.64
CA HIS A 796 -11.05 -24.82 3.39
C HIS A 796 -12.49 -25.09 3.83
N THR A 797 -12.83 -24.63 5.02
CA THR A 797 -14.20 -24.63 5.55
C THR A 797 -14.70 -23.19 5.61
N ILE A 798 -15.86 -22.93 5.01
CA ILE A 798 -16.58 -21.65 5.08
C ILE A 798 -17.82 -21.88 5.94
N THR A 799 -17.91 -21.17 7.07
CA THR A 799 -18.98 -21.33 8.07
C THR A 799 -19.70 -20.00 8.30
N PRO A 800 -21.02 -19.92 8.05
CA PRO A 800 -21.83 -18.77 8.43
C PRO A 800 -21.78 -18.49 9.93
N VAL A 801 -21.76 -17.20 10.29
CA VAL A 801 -21.76 -16.71 11.67
C VAL A 801 -22.92 -15.73 11.82
N PHE A 802 -23.93 -16.12 12.59
CA PHE A 802 -25.09 -15.29 12.87
C PHE A 802 -24.85 -14.41 14.10
N GLU A 803 -25.40 -13.20 14.08
CA GLU A 803 -25.43 -12.31 15.26
C GLU A 803 -26.28 -12.93 16.39
N ASN A 804 -27.42 -13.54 16.04
CA ASN A 804 -28.32 -14.26 16.94
C ASN A 804 -28.42 -15.76 16.53
N PRO A 805 -27.44 -16.63 16.89
CA PRO A 805 -27.40 -18.04 16.44
C PRO A 805 -28.60 -18.92 16.86
N SER A 806 -29.40 -18.48 17.83
CA SER A 806 -30.59 -19.19 18.31
C SER A 806 -31.87 -18.89 17.51
N TYR A 807 -31.82 -17.98 16.53
CA TYR A 807 -33.00 -17.53 15.77
C TYR A 807 -33.11 -18.18 14.38
N PHE A 808 -32.03 -18.78 13.89
CA PHE A 808 -31.92 -19.27 12.53
C PHE A 808 -31.21 -20.64 12.49
N ASN A 809 -31.63 -21.49 11.57
CA ASN A 809 -30.90 -22.69 11.15
C ASN A 809 -30.32 -22.43 9.75
N VAL A 810 -29.26 -23.13 9.35
CA VAL A 810 -28.65 -22.96 8.02
C VAL A 810 -28.24 -24.27 7.39
N THR A 811 -28.49 -24.41 6.09
CA THR A 811 -28.17 -25.58 5.27
C THR A 811 -27.39 -25.14 4.02
N PRO A 812 -26.18 -25.67 3.77
CA PRO A 812 -25.39 -26.50 4.69
C PRO A 812 -24.91 -25.70 5.91
N THR A 813 -24.58 -26.37 7.02
CA THR A 813 -24.03 -25.70 8.22
C THR A 813 -22.63 -25.14 8.01
N SER A 814 -21.88 -25.72 7.08
CA SER A 814 -20.61 -25.19 6.55
C SER A 814 -20.42 -25.71 5.13
N LEU A 815 -19.80 -24.92 4.26
CA LEU A 815 -19.33 -25.38 2.96
C LEU A 815 -17.86 -25.79 3.11
N ASN A 816 -17.59 -27.08 2.91
CA ASN A 816 -16.23 -27.59 2.80
C ASN A 816 -15.87 -27.67 1.32
N VAL A 817 -14.74 -27.07 0.93
CA VAL A 817 -14.19 -27.10 -0.42
C VAL A 817 -12.74 -27.57 -0.35
N ASP A 818 -12.31 -28.43 -1.26
CA ASP A 818 -10.91 -28.87 -1.36
C ASP A 818 -10.42 -28.74 -2.79
N PHE A 819 -9.54 -27.80 -3.04
CA PHE A 819 -9.05 -27.49 -4.37
C PHE A 819 -7.66 -28.10 -4.61
N PRO A 820 -7.39 -28.72 -5.77
CA PRO A 820 -8.17 -28.63 -7.02
C PRO A 820 -9.15 -29.81 -7.24
N SER A 821 -9.63 -30.49 -6.18
CA SER A 821 -10.60 -31.60 -6.36
C SER A 821 -12.00 -31.12 -6.77
N GLU A 822 -12.38 -29.89 -6.39
CA GLU A 822 -13.60 -29.23 -6.84
C GLU A 822 -13.36 -28.21 -7.99
N LEU A 823 -14.42 -27.91 -8.74
CA LEU A 823 -14.42 -26.90 -9.80
C LEU A 823 -14.41 -25.47 -9.21
N SER A 824 -13.60 -24.58 -9.81
CA SER A 824 -13.61 -23.13 -9.54
C SER A 824 -14.20 -22.37 -10.74
N PRO A 825 -15.07 -21.37 -10.54
CA PRO A 825 -15.67 -20.96 -9.26
C PRO A 825 -16.64 -22.03 -8.74
N ARG A 826 -16.59 -22.26 -7.42
CA ARG A 826 -17.48 -23.15 -6.70
C ARG A 826 -18.71 -22.38 -6.23
N ASN A 827 -19.89 -22.76 -6.70
CA ASN A 827 -21.13 -22.22 -6.16
C ASN A 827 -21.38 -22.77 -4.74
N GLY A 828 -21.70 -21.89 -3.79
CA GLY A 828 -21.71 -22.16 -2.35
C GLY A 828 -22.86 -21.48 -1.59
N ASN A 829 -24.06 -21.45 -2.15
CA ASN A 829 -25.22 -20.80 -1.52
C ASN A 829 -25.52 -21.38 -0.14
N PHE A 830 -25.72 -20.52 0.86
CA PHE A 830 -26.29 -20.89 2.15
C PHE A 830 -27.78 -20.59 2.17
N CYS A 831 -28.59 -21.58 2.56
CA CYS A 831 -30.02 -21.41 2.77
C CYS A 831 -30.33 -21.37 4.27
N ILE A 832 -30.91 -20.27 4.73
CA ILE A 832 -31.21 -19.99 6.13
C ILE A 832 -32.72 -20.16 6.35
N THR A 833 -33.13 -20.81 7.44
CA THR A 833 -34.55 -20.95 7.84
C THR A 833 -34.78 -20.47 9.27
N PRO A 834 -35.97 -19.93 9.61
CA PRO A 834 -36.33 -19.56 10.98
C PRO A 834 -36.24 -20.71 12.00
N ASN A 835 -35.68 -20.43 13.19
CA ASN A 835 -35.66 -21.35 14.33
C ASN A 835 -36.64 -20.89 15.42
N GLY A 836 -37.87 -21.43 15.36
CA GLY A 836 -38.96 -21.04 16.25
C GLY A 836 -39.47 -19.61 15.99
N VAL A 837 -40.27 -19.08 16.91
CA VAL A 837 -40.86 -17.73 16.82
C VAL A 837 -40.00 -16.76 17.63
N ARG A 838 -39.33 -15.81 16.96
CA ARG A 838 -38.42 -14.81 17.56
C ARG A 838 -38.73 -13.39 17.05
N PRO A 839 -39.57 -12.61 17.75
CA PRO A 839 -39.76 -11.18 17.50
C PRO A 839 -38.60 -10.39 18.11
N ASP A 840 -37.87 -9.55 17.36
CA ASP A 840 -36.70 -8.82 17.88
C ASP A 840 -36.46 -7.53 17.06
N LEU A 841 -36.44 -6.36 17.69
CA LEU A 841 -36.46 -5.03 17.04
C LEU A 841 -35.41 -4.05 17.59
N GLU A 842 -34.32 -3.90 16.85
CA GLU A 842 -33.24 -2.95 17.17
C GLU A 842 -33.54 -1.54 16.62
N ILE A 843 -33.16 -0.49 17.35
CA ILE A 843 -33.17 0.90 16.88
C ILE A 843 -31.90 1.66 17.24
N SER A 844 -31.47 2.58 16.38
CA SER A 844 -30.33 3.48 16.59
C SER A 844 -30.59 4.85 15.97
N ILE A 845 -29.85 5.87 16.42
CA ILE A 845 -29.79 7.18 15.77
C ILE A 845 -28.35 7.53 15.38
N LEU A 846 -28.18 8.03 14.17
CA LEU A 846 -26.89 8.34 13.56
C LEU A 846 -26.82 9.84 13.22
N PRO A 847 -25.87 10.62 13.77
CA PRO A 847 -25.68 12.02 13.42
C PRO A 847 -24.99 12.14 12.06
N LEU A 848 -25.72 12.44 10.99
CA LEU A 848 -25.15 12.58 9.64
C LEU A 848 -24.36 13.88 9.48
N THR A 849 -24.70 14.94 10.23
CA THR A 849 -23.87 16.17 10.33
C THR A 849 -23.64 16.55 11.80
N ALA A 850 -22.71 17.48 12.03
CA ALA A 850 -22.46 18.02 13.36
C ALA A 850 -23.46 19.14 13.70
N ALA A 851 -24.01 19.12 14.91
CA ALA A 851 -24.84 20.20 15.43
C ALA A 851 -24.01 21.48 15.63
N ARG A 852 -24.47 22.60 15.07
CA ARG A 852 -23.82 23.93 15.15
C ARG A 852 -24.88 25.00 15.40
N PRO A 853 -24.62 26.05 16.22
CA PRO A 853 -25.64 27.07 16.52
C PRO A 853 -26.06 27.85 15.28
N GLY A 854 -27.36 27.91 14.98
CA GLY A 854 -27.94 28.58 13.82
C GLY A 854 -27.87 27.79 12.50
N PHE A 855 -27.66 26.47 12.55
CA PHE A 855 -27.55 25.60 11.38
C PHE A 855 -28.38 24.32 11.51
N ASP A 856 -28.74 23.73 10.36
CA ASP A 856 -29.41 22.45 10.28
C ASP A 856 -28.45 21.28 10.59
N ALA A 857 -28.88 20.44 11.52
CA ALA A 857 -28.27 19.15 11.84
C ALA A 857 -29.12 18.01 11.25
N LYS A 858 -28.47 17.12 10.50
CA LYS A 858 -29.09 15.97 9.83
C LYS A 858 -28.88 14.71 10.68
N TYR A 859 -29.95 13.96 10.91
CA TYR A 859 -29.95 12.70 11.65
C TYR A 859 -30.61 11.59 10.84
N LYS A 860 -30.18 10.35 11.07
CA LYS A 860 -30.80 9.15 10.51
C LYS A 860 -31.13 8.19 11.63
N ILE A 861 -32.42 7.97 11.87
CA ILE A 861 -32.90 6.90 12.75
C ILE A 861 -32.95 5.62 11.91
N VAL A 862 -32.19 4.61 12.32
CA VAL A 862 -32.13 3.29 11.67
C VAL A 862 -32.86 2.30 12.57
N TYR A 863 -33.77 1.50 12.02
CA TYR A 863 -34.46 0.45 12.77
C TYR A 863 -34.56 -0.84 11.98
N SER A 864 -34.32 -1.96 12.65
CA SER A 864 -34.06 -3.26 12.03
C SER A 864 -34.81 -4.38 12.73
N ASN A 865 -35.40 -5.28 11.94
CA ASN A 865 -35.94 -6.53 12.47
C ASN A 865 -34.83 -7.58 12.56
N LYS A 866 -34.31 -7.76 13.77
CA LYS A 866 -33.26 -8.73 14.11
C LYS A 866 -33.83 -10.15 14.27
N GLY A 867 -35.15 -10.25 14.37
CA GLY A 867 -35.91 -11.46 14.58
C GLY A 867 -36.17 -12.25 13.31
N ASN A 868 -37.00 -13.27 13.44
CA ASN A 868 -37.41 -14.17 12.37
C ASN A 868 -38.93 -14.13 12.07
N GLN A 869 -39.64 -13.15 12.63
CA GLN A 869 -41.07 -12.90 12.42
C GLN A 869 -41.29 -11.56 11.70
N GLN A 870 -42.31 -11.44 10.86
CA GLN A 870 -42.70 -10.14 10.29
C GLN A 870 -43.42 -9.29 11.35
N LEU A 871 -43.01 -8.03 11.53
CA LEU A 871 -43.48 -7.17 12.63
C LEU A 871 -44.08 -5.85 12.13
N SER A 872 -44.94 -5.25 12.95
CA SER A 872 -45.58 -3.95 12.73
C SER A 872 -45.70 -3.22 14.07
N GLY A 873 -45.61 -1.89 14.07
CA GLY A 873 -45.51 -1.13 15.31
C GLY A 873 -45.24 0.36 15.11
N THR A 874 -44.59 0.97 16.11
CA THR A 874 -44.35 2.42 16.16
C THR A 874 -42.92 2.74 16.57
N VAL A 875 -42.30 3.65 15.84
CA VAL A 875 -41.05 4.37 16.20
C VAL A 875 -41.42 5.72 16.82
N SER A 876 -40.70 6.14 17.84
CA SER A 876 -40.88 7.37 18.61
C SER A 876 -39.53 8.09 18.73
N PHE A 877 -39.48 9.40 18.55
CA PHE A 877 -38.26 10.23 18.66
C PHE A 877 -38.54 11.43 19.55
N ASP A 878 -37.81 11.54 20.67
CA ASP A 878 -37.86 12.62 21.63
C ASP A 878 -36.66 13.57 21.44
N PHE A 879 -36.90 14.88 21.49
CA PHE A 879 -35.89 15.95 21.29
C PHE A 879 -36.23 17.22 22.09
N MET A 880 -35.28 18.16 22.16
CA MET A 880 -35.42 19.39 22.96
C MET A 880 -36.07 20.55 22.18
N ASP A 881 -37.39 20.50 22.02
CA ASP A 881 -38.28 21.52 21.39
C ASP A 881 -38.00 22.98 21.80
N GLU A 882 -37.52 23.22 23.03
CA GLU A 882 -37.15 24.57 23.49
C GLU A 882 -35.97 25.19 22.73
N ILE A 883 -35.08 24.39 22.13
CA ILE A 883 -33.82 24.84 21.52
C ILE A 883 -33.49 24.17 20.16
N ILE A 884 -34.42 23.39 19.62
CA ILE A 884 -34.27 22.60 18.39
C ILE A 884 -35.61 22.57 17.65
N ASP A 885 -35.66 23.15 16.45
CA ASP A 885 -36.84 23.14 15.58
C ASP A 885 -36.79 21.99 14.56
N VAL A 886 -37.95 21.44 14.19
CA VAL A 886 -38.06 20.39 13.15
C VAL A 886 -38.21 21.02 11.76
N VAL A 887 -37.22 20.81 10.89
CA VAL A 887 -37.21 21.34 9.51
C VAL A 887 -37.85 20.36 8.53
N GLU A 888 -37.37 19.11 8.50
CA GLU A 888 -37.85 18.08 7.58
C GLU A 888 -37.79 16.67 8.21
N THR A 889 -38.72 15.79 7.81
CA THR A 889 -38.64 14.36 8.11
C THR A 889 -39.05 13.54 6.89
N ASN A 890 -38.24 12.54 6.52
CA ASN A 890 -38.54 11.60 5.44
C ASN A 890 -38.33 10.14 5.91
N PRO A 891 -39.39 9.30 5.99
CA PRO A 891 -40.80 9.62 5.74
C PRO A 891 -41.37 10.63 6.74
N ARG A 892 -42.52 11.23 6.40
CA ARG A 892 -43.25 12.11 7.31
C ARG A 892 -43.82 11.32 8.51
N PHE A 893 -43.74 11.92 9.69
CA PHE A 893 -44.32 11.36 10.92
C PHE A 893 -45.85 11.15 10.81
N SER A 894 -46.35 10.12 11.48
CA SER A 894 -47.79 9.82 11.61
C SER A 894 -48.47 10.56 12.76
N ASN A 895 -47.70 11.03 13.74
CA ASN A 895 -48.18 11.91 14.82
C ASN A 895 -47.04 12.78 15.36
N GLN A 896 -47.38 13.94 15.93
CA GLN A 896 -46.44 14.84 16.60
C GLN A 896 -47.02 15.41 17.90
N SER A 897 -46.11 15.76 18.81
CA SER A 897 -46.28 16.72 19.90
C SER A 897 -44.96 17.49 20.01
N ASN A 898 -44.95 18.71 20.56
CA ASN A 898 -43.76 19.56 20.76
C ASN A 898 -42.42 18.80 20.80
N SER A 899 -42.12 18.12 21.91
CA SER A 899 -40.84 17.42 22.10
C SER A 899 -40.78 15.98 21.56
N ASN A 900 -41.75 15.53 20.74
CA ASN A 900 -41.83 14.13 20.30
C ASN A 900 -42.53 13.89 18.94
N LEU A 901 -41.84 13.21 18.02
CA LEU A 901 -42.37 12.73 16.73
C LEU A 901 -42.58 11.21 16.75
N LYS A 902 -43.57 10.70 16.00
CA LYS A 902 -43.84 9.25 15.86
C LYS A 902 -44.13 8.81 14.43
N TRP A 903 -43.71 7.60 14.09
CA TRP A 903 -43.97 6.94 12.80
C TRP A 903 -44.52 5.54 13.05
N ASN A 904 -45.58 5.16 12.34
CA ASN A 904 -46.07 3.78 12.35
C ASN A 904 -45.46 3.03 11.17
N PHE A 905 -44.99 1.80 11.41
CA PHE A 905 -44.48 0.90 10.38
C PHE A 905 -45.31 -0.37 10.31
N THR A 906 -45.54 -0.87 9.11
CA THR A 906 -46.21 -2.15 8.85
C THR A 906 -45.29 -3.09 8.09
N ASN A 907 -45.46 -4.39 8.33
CA ASN A 907 -44.82 -5.48 7.60
C ASN A 907 -43.30 -5.29 7.42
N LEU A 908 -42.59 -4.99 8.52
CA LEU A 908 -41.13 -5.03 8.58
C LEU A 908 -40.70 -6.50 8.63
N ASN A 909 -40.14 -6.99 7.54
CA ASN A 909 -39.77 -8.39 7.37
C ASN A 909 -38.52 -8.75 8.19
N PRO A 910 -38.28 -10.03 8.51
CA PRO A 910 -37.01 -10.48 9.10
C PRO A 910 -35.81 -9.94 8.32
N LEU A 911 -34.78 -9.49 9.03
CA LEU A 911 -33.55 -8.87 8.48
C LEU A 911 -33.77 -7.53 7.76
N GLU A 912 -35.02 -7.07 7.57
CA GLU A 912 -35.30 -5.80 6.94
C GLU A 912 -34.89 -4.65 7.87
N THR A 913 -34.19 -3.68 7.28
CA THR A 913 -33.79 -2.43 7.93
C THR A 913 -34.45 -1.27 7.20
N ARG A 914 -35.03 -0.34 7.95
CA ARG A 914 -35.65 0.89 7.44
C ARG A 914 -35.02 2.09 8.14
N GLU A 915 -35.13 3.23 7.49
CA GLU A 915 -34.48 4.46 7.90
C GLU A 915 -35.47 5.64 7.88
N ILE A 916 -35.31 6.56 8.81
CA ILE A 916 -36.01 7.85 8.86
C ILE A 916 -34.94 8.94 8.91
N LEU A 917 -34.91 9.79 7.88
CA LEU A 917 -34.14 11.02 7.88
C LEU A 917 -34.89 12.10 8.67
N VAL A 918 -34.19 12.80 9.55
CA VAL A 918 -34.70 13.92 10.35
C VAL A 918 -33.72 15.09 10.21
N VAL A 919 -34.20 16.25 9.81
CA VAL A 919 -33.43 17.50 9.73
C VAL A 919 -33.97 18.46 10.78
N LEU A 920 -33.10 18.90 11.67
CA LEU A 920 -33.44 19.77 12.81
C LEU A 920 -32.59 21.03 12.77
N ASN A 921 -33.19 22.21 12.91
CA ASN A 921 -32.43 23.45 13.10
C ASN A 921 -32.05 23.57 14.58
N VAL A 922 -30.81 23.96 14.86
CA VAL A 922 -30.33 24.23 16.21
C VAL A 922 -30.28 25.74 16.41
N ASN A 923 -30.94 26.26 17.45
CA ASN A 923 -31.03 27.71 17.70
C ASN A 923 -29.66 28.41 17.58
N SER A 924 -29.68 29.63 17.03
CA SER A 924 -28.49 30.48 17.01
C SER A 924 -28.17 31.06 18.41
N PRO A 925 -26.99 31.68 18.58
CA PRO A 925 -26.66 32.46 19.78
C PRO A 925 -27.50 33.74 19.96
N MET A 926 -28.41 34.04 19.02
CA MET A 926 -29.26 35.23 19.00
C MET A 926 -30.75 34.92 19.28
N GLU A 927 -31.16 33.65 19.24
CA GLU A 927 -32.51 33.22 19.60
C GLU A 927 -32.66 33.03 21.12
N THR A 928 -33.87 32.66 21.58
CA THR A 928 -34.17 32.57 23.01
C THR A 928 -35.05 31.34 23.28
N PRO A 929 -34.52 30.32 23.99
CA PRO A 929 -33.18 30.22 24.55
C PRO A 929 -32.07 30.10 23.47
N PRO A 930 -30.90 30.73 23.67
CA PRO A 930 -29.78 30.62 22.75
C PRO A 930 -29.00 29.30 22.94
N VAL A 931 -28.36 28.82 21.88
CA VAL A 931 -27.42 27.68 21.94
C VAL A 931 -25.99 28.14 21.61
N TYR A 932 -25.02 27.52 22.27
CA TYR A 932 -23.58 27.80 22.11
C TYR A 932 -22.80 26.49 21.92
N GLY A 933 -21.65 26.55 21.24
CA GLY A 933 -20.72 25.42 21.19
C GLY A 933 -20.29 24.96 22.59
N GLY A 934 -20.29 23.65 22.82
CA GLY A 934 -20.10 23.01 24.13
C GLY A 934 -21.40 22.66 24.86
N MET A 935 -22.57 23.10 24.38
CA MET A 935 -23.87 22.63 24.90
C MET A 935 -24.17 21.20 24.43
N LEU A 936 -25.06 20.52 25.17
CA LEU A 936 -25.42 19.11 24.95
C LEU A 936 -26.89 19.00 24.52
N LEU A 937 -27.12 18.59 23.27
CA LEU A 937 -28.46 18.29 22.74
C LEU A 937 -28.82 16.85 23.09
N LYS A 938 -30.03 16.65 23.63
CA LYS A 938 -30.47 15.35 24.14
C LYS A 938 -31.54 14.74 23.25
N TYR A 939 -31.29 13.52 22.81
CA TYR A 939 -32.18 12.75 21.94
C TYR A 939 -32.45 11.37 22.52
N LYS A 940 -33.65 10.87 22.29
CA LYS A 940 -34.04 9.49 22.62
C LYS A 940 -34.92 8.96 21.50
N THR A 941 -34.64 7.74 21.03
CA THR A 941 -35.51 7.05 20.08
C THR A 941 -35.89 5.68 20.62
N GLU A 942 -37.14 5.28 20.40
CA GLU A 942 -37.71 4.01 20.86
C GLU A 942 -38.52 3.36 19.75
N ILE A 943 -38.40 2.04 19.63
CA ILE A 943 -39.26 1.20 18.80
C ILE A 943 -40.15 0.31 19.69
N SER A 944 -41.27 -0.14 19.14
CA SER A 944 -42.20 -1.03 19.82
C SER A 944 -43.05 -1.80 18.81
N SER A 945 -43.50 -3.00 19.17
CA SER A 945 -44.51 -3.78 18.44
C SER A 945 -45.57 -4.34 19.39
N SER A 946 -46.57 -5.04 18.85
CA SER A 946 -47.56 -5.77 19.64
C SER A 946 -47.12 -7.17 20.08
N GLN A 947 -45.91 -7.61 19.73
CA GLN A 947 -45.36 -8.92 20.12
C GLN A 947 -44.28 -8.75 21.21
N THR A 948 -44.07 -9.80 22.01
CA THR A 948 -43.01 -9.80 23.03
C THR A 948 -41.65 -9.95 22.36
N ASP A 949 -40.90 -8.86 22.39
CA ASP A 949 -39.55 -8.76 21.85
C ASP A 949 -38.54 -9.67 22.60
N GLN A 950 -37.51 -10.17 21.92
CA GLN A 950 -36.47 -11.00 22.54
C GLN A 950 -35.39 -10.16 23.25
N THR A 951 -35.13 -8.93 22.81
CA THR A 951 -34.04 -8.07 23.33
C THR A 951 -34.52 -6.66 23.73
N PRO A 952 -35.48 -6.49 24.67
CA PRO A 952 -36.15 -5.20 24.92
C PRO A 952 -35.29 -3.99 25.31
N ASP A 953 -33.99 -4.17 25.56
CA ASP A 953 -33.02 -3.11 25.84
C ASP A 953 -32.44 -2.44 24.58
N ASP A 954 -32.42 -3.11 23.41
CA ASP A 954 -31.98 -2.52 22.13
C ASP A 954 -33.10 -1.80 21.35
N ASN A 955 -34.34 -1.97 21.83
CA ASN A 955 -35.53 -1.27 21.37
C ASN A 955 -35.53 0.23 21.77
N LYS A 956 -34.46 0.72 22.43
CA LYS A 956 -34.30 2.08 22.97
C LYS A 956 -32.87 2.58 22.77
N PHE A 957 -32.72 3.75 22.16
CA PHE A 957 -31.42 4.40 21.98
C PHE A 957 -31.44 5.82 22.57
N TYR A 958 -30.40 6.18 23.31
CA TYR A 958 -30.19 7.51 23.89
C TYR A 958 -28.95 8.13 23.24
N PHE A 959 -29.04 9.39 22.82
CA PHE A 959 -27.94 10.09 22.16
C PHE A 959 -27.80 11.52 22.69
N ASP A 960 -26.63 11.83 23.22
CA ASP A 960 -26.26 13.13 23.80
C ASP A 960 -25.18 13.76 22.90
N GLN A 961 -25.54 14.75 22.08
CA GLN A 961 -24.61 15.38 21.13
C GLN A 961 -24.05 16.71 21.63
N ILE A 962 -22.73 16.86 21.59
CA ILE A 962 -22.06 18.14 21.84
C ILE A 962 -22.17 19.04 20.59
N VAL A 963 -22.64 20.27 20.80
CA VAL A 963 -22.69 21.33 19.76
C VAL A 963 -21.28 21.88 19.50
N VAL A 964 -20.91 22.08 18.24
CA VAL A 964 -19.56 22.53 17.83
C VAL A 964 -19.59 23.83 17.02
N ASN A 965 -18.46 24.55 17.00
CA ASN A 965 -18.33 25.84 16.28
C ASN A 965 -17.53 25.72 14.97
N SER A 966 -16.61 24.77 14.89
CA SER A 966 -15.81 24.42 13.71
C SER A 966 -15.60 22.91 13.74
N PHE A 967 -15.57 22.27 12.57
CA PHE A 967 -15.67 20.81 12.44
C PHE A 967 -14.86 20.34 11.23
N ASP A 968 -14.24 19.16 11.33
CA ASP A 968 -13.64 18.45 10.19
C ASP A 968 -14.70 17.46 9.65
N PRO A 969 -15.11 17.54 8.38
CA PRO A 969 -16.13 16.66 7.81
C PRO A 969 -15.69 15.20 7.69
N ASN A 970 -14.39 14.90 7.79
CA ASN A 970 -13.82 13.56 7.71
C ASN A 970 -13.50 13.00 9.11
N ASP A 971 -14.54 12.71 9.89
CA ASP A 971 -14.43 12.32 11.30
C ASP A 971 -14.83 10.86 11.60
N LYS A 972 -14.53 10.43 12.82
CA LYS A 972 -15.06 9.23 13.47
C LYS A 972 -15.60 9.60 14.84
N THR A 973 -16.87 9.27 15.10
CA THR A 973 -17.58 9.56 16.35
C THR A 973 -18.07 8.26 16.97
N CYS A 974 -17.84 8.06 18.28
CA CYS A 974 -18.58 7.06 19.07
C CYS A 974 -19.91 7.68 19.48
N VAL A 975 -21.03 7.05 19.13
CA VAL A 975 -22.37 7.65 19.30
C VAL A 975 -22.76 7.70 20.79
N GLU A 976 -22.24 6.81 21.61
CA GLU A 976 -22.41 6.84 23.08
C GLU A 976 -21.67 8.01 23.77
N GLY A 977 -20.85 8.77 23.03
CA GLY A 977 -20.13 9.94 23.53
C GLY A 977 -18.91 9.63 24.41
N ASP A 978 -18.44 10.63 25.16
CA ASP A 978 -17.18 10.58 25.91
C ASP A 978 -17.21 9.63 27.12
N PHE A 979 -18.39 9.20 27.59
CA PHE A 979 -18.54 8.38 28.79
C PHE A 979 -19.63 7.32 28.68
N ILE A 980 -19.28 6.06 28.95
CA ILE A 980 -20.27 5.02 29.28
C ILE A 980 -20.18 4.62 30.75
N SER A 981 -21.28 4.08 31.28
CA SER A 981 -21.32 3.49 32.62
C SER A 981 -20.70 2.10 32.64
N GLN A 982 -20.14 1.69 33.79
CA GLN A 982 -19.62 0.32 34.00
C GLN A 982 -20.66 -0.78 33.68
N THR A 983 -21.96 -0.50 33.79
CA THR A 983 -23.06 -1.41 33.45
C THR A 983 -23.27 -1.61 31.93
N LYS A 984 -22.61 -0.82 31.08
CA LYS A 984 -22.60 -0.96 29.62
C LYS A 984 -21.31 -1.61 29.09
N VAL A 985 -20.45 -2.12 29.97
CA VAL A 985 -19.27 -2.89 29.56
C VAL A 985 -19.68 -4.33 29.21
N GLY A 986 -19.36 -4.76 27.99
CA GLY A 986 -19.88 -5.99 27.38
C GLY A 986 -20.98 -5.74 26.34
N ASP A 987 -21.61 -4.56 26.34
CA ASP A 987 -22.62 -4.16 25.37
C ASP A 987 -21.98 -3.65 24.06
N TYR A 988 -22.82 -3.50 23.04
CA TYR A 988 -22.48 -2.81 21.80
C TYR A 988 -22.19 -1.33 22.04
N VAL A 989 -21.16 -0.81 21.38
CA VAL A 989 -20.96 0.61 21.11
C VAL A 989 -21.00 0.86 19.60
N HIS A 990 -21.45 2.06 19.21
CA HIS A 990 -21.78 2.42 17.84
C HIS A 990 -20.79 3.48 17.33
N TYR A 991 -20.23 3.23 16.16
CA TYR A 991 -19.36 4.18 15.46
C TYR A 991 -20.01 4.65 14.17
N ILE A 992 -19.96 5.96 13.95
CA ILE A 992 -20.13 6.56 12.63
C ILE A 992 -18.81 7.16 12.18
N ILE A 993 -18.48 6.94 10.91
CA ILE A 993 -17.37 7.57 10.19
C ILE A 993 -18.02 8.38 9.06
N ARG A 994 -17.80 9.69 9.04
CA ARG A 994 -18.24 10.58 7.95
C ARG A 994 -17.06 10.89 7.04
N PHE A 995 -17.36 11.15 5.79
CA PHE A 995 -16.37 11.41 4.75
C PHE A 995 -16.93 12.35 3.69
N GLU A 996 -16.23 13.44 3.38
CA GLU A 996 -16.63 14.40 2.35
C GLU A 996 -15.59 14.42 1.22
N ASN A 997 -16.05 14.25 -0.03
CA ASN A 997 -15.20 14.38 -1.20
C ASN A 997 -14.94 15.87 -1.52
N THR A 998 -13.95 16.45 -0.84
CA THR A 998 -13.43 17.81 -1.09
C THR A 998 -12.49 17.88 -2.30
N GLY A 999 -12.59 16.92 -3.23
CA GLY A 999 -11.80 16.87 -4.46
C GLY A 999 -12.36 17.76 -5.57
N THR A 1000 -11.90 17.54 -6.81
CA THR A 1000 -12.39 18.25 -8.01
C THR A 1000 -12.97 17.31 -9.06
N TYR A 1001 -13.33 16.08 -8.66
CA TYR A 1001 -13.92 15.04 -9.51
C TYR A 1001 -14.66 14.01 -8.65
N PRO A 1002 -15.69 13.30 -9.15
CA PRO A 1002 -16.39 12.29 -8.36
C PRO A 1002 -15.51 11.09 -8.01
N ALA A 1003 -15.53 10.67 -6.75
CA ALA A 1003 -14.75 9.54 -6.27
C ALA A 1003 -15.46 8.21 -6.58
N GLN A 1004 -14.85 7.33 -7.36
CA GLN A 1004 -15.50 6.10 -7.82
C GLN A 1004 -15.61 5.04 -6.73
N ASN A 1005 -14.61 4.91 -5.87
CA ASN A 1005 -14.53 3.93 -4.79
C ASN A 1005 -14.22 4.67 -3.49
N ILE A 1006 -14.50 4.08 -2.33
CA ILE A 1006 -14.00 4.55 -1.04
C ILE A 1006 -13.64 3.34 -0.18
N ILE A 1007 -12.47 3.36 0.45
CA ILE A 1007 -12.09 2.34 1.43
C ILE A 1007 -11.91 3.01 2.78
N VAL A 1008 -12.61 2.52 3.81
CA VAL A 1008 -12.41 2.94 5.19
C VAL A 1008 -11.67 1.82 5.92
N LYS A 1009 -10.51 2.12 6.50
CA LYS A 1009 -9.64 1.14 7.19
C LYS A 1009 -9.54 1.48 8.67
N ASP A 1010 -9.92 0.54 9.52
CA ASP A 1010 -9.93 0.68 10.97
C ASP A 1010 -9.07 -0.41 11.62
N ILE A 1011 -8.37 -0.09 12.71
CA ILE A 1011 -7.54 -1.04 13.46
C ILE A 1011 -8.14 -1.17 14.85
N ILE A 1012 -8.87 -2.26 15.06
CA ILE A 1012 -9.65 -2.51 16.26
C ILE A 1012 -8.74 -3.07 17.35
N ASP A 1013 -8.68 -2.41 18.51
CA ASP A 1013 -7.97 -2.94 19.68
C ASP A 1013 -8.73 -4.16 20.25
N THR A 1014 -8.25 -5.36 19.96
CA THR A 1014 -8.85 -6.62 20.40
C THR A 1014 -8.74 -6.89 21.91
N ASN A 1015 -7.99 -6.05 22.65
CA ASN A 1015 -8.01 -6.02 24.11
C ASN A 1015 -9.22 -5.23 24.65
N LYS A 1016 -9.77 -4.30 23.85
CA LYS A 1016 -10.91 -3.43 24.20
C LYS A 1016 -12.23 -3.88 23.59
N TYR A 1017 -12.20 -4.50 22.41
CA TYR A 1017 -13.39 -4.92 21.66
C TYR A 1017 -13.38 -6.40 21.29
N ASP A 1018 -14.57 -7.00 21.12
CA ASP A 1018 -14.68 -8.31 20.48
C ASP A 1018 -14.94 -8.18 18.97
N ILE A 1019 -13.87 -8.30 18.19
CA ILE A 1019 -13.89 -8.26 16.71
C ILE A 1019 -14.84 -9.29 16.07
N ASN A 1020 -15.21 -10.37 16.78
CA ASN A 1020 -16.20 -11.32 16.27
C ASN A 1020 -17.60 -10.71 16.20
N THR A 1021 -17.90 -9.71 17.03
CA THR A 1021 -19.20 -9.04 17.13
C THR A 1021 -19.37 -7.84 16.20
N LEU A 1022 -18.33 -7.43 15.45
CA LEU A 1022 -18.44 -6.30 14.52
C LEU A 1022 -19.55 -6.55 13.48
N TYR A 1023 -20.52 -5.64 13.45
CA TYR A 1023 -21.70 -5.69 12.57
C TYR A 1023 -21.91 -4.34 11.87
N PRO A 1024 -21.85 -4.27 10.52
CA PRO A 1024 -22.15 -3.05 9.78
C PRO A 1024 -23.66 -2.75 9.78
N LEU A 1025 -24.02 -1.49 10.07
CA LEU A 1025 -25.41 -1.07 10.27
C LEU A 1025 -26.01 -0.39 9.05
N SER A 1026 -25.35 0.67 8.57
CA SER A 1026 -25.82 1.49 7.45
C SER A 1026 -24.62 2.19 6.81
N GLY A 1027 -24.73 2.56 5.54
CA GLY A 1027 -23.75 3.36 4.82
C GLY A 1027 -24.44 4.18 3.75
N SER A 1028 -23.82 5.29 3.38
CA SER A 1028 -24.29 6.18 2.31
C SER A 1028 -24.50 5.46 0.97
N HIS A 1029 -23.70 4.43 0.70
CA HIS A 1029 -23.67 3.65 -0.53
C HIS A 1029 -23.47 2.15 -0.23
N LEU A 1030 -23.50 1.29 -1.25
CA LEU A 1030 -23.24 -0.15 -1.10
C LEU A 1030 -21.76 -0.43 -0.76
N PHE A 1031 -21.51 -1.37 0.15
CA PHE A 1031 -20.16 -1.79 0.53
C PHE A 1031 -20.06 -3.28 0.91
N THR A 1032 -18.83 -3.76 1.02
CA THR A 1032 -18.45 -5.04 1.66
C THR A 1032 -17.55 -4.78 2.86
N THR A 1033 -17.40 -5.77 3.77
CA THR A 1033 -16.48 -5.65 4.93
C THR A 1033 -15.59 -6.89 5.03
N GLU A 1034 -14.29 -6.67 5.09
CA GLU A 1034 -13.27 -7.72 5.24
C GLU A 1034 -12.48 -7.52 6.53
N ILE A 1035 -12.23 -8.61 7.27
CA ILE A 1035 -11.43 -8.59 8.52
C ILE A 1035 -10.15 -9.39 8.29
N LEU A 1036 -9.03 -8.66 8.29
CA LEU A 1036 -7.67 -9.14 8.07
C LEU A 1036 -6.91 -9.19 9.40
N ASP A 1037 -5.95 -10.12 9.49
CA ASP A 1037 -4.96 -10.22 10.59
C ASP A 1037 -5.58 -10.26 12.00
N ASN A 1038 -6.85 -10.68 12.10
CA ASN A 1038 -7.71 -10.71 13.29
C ASN A 1038 -8.00 -9.37 13.98
N ASN A 1039 -7.56 -8.23 13.46
CA ASN A 1039 -7.83 -6.91 14.06
C ASN A 1039 -8.03 -5.74 13.08
N LYS A 1040 -7.68 -5.91 11.80
CA LYS A 1040 -7.72 -4.86 10.78
C LYS A 1040 -8.98 -5.02 9.94
N VAL A 1041 -9.82 -3.99 9.93
CA VAL A 1041 -11.11 -3.98 9.20
C VAL A 1041 -10.97 -3.09 7.97
N GLU A 1042 -11.41 -3.59 6.82
CA GLU A 1042 -11.55 -2.78 5.60
C GLU A 1042 -13.00 -2.81 5.13
N PHE A 1043 -13.66 -1.64 5.16
CA PHE A 1043 -14.98 -1.42 4.57
C PHE A 1043 -14.78 -0.85 3.16
N LYS A 1044 -15.33 -1.51 2.13
CA LYS A 1044 -15.03 -1.23 0.72
C LYS A 1044 -16.30 -0.85 -0.03
N PHE A 1045 -16.43 0.42 -0.33
CA PHE A 1045 -17.44 1.00 -1.23
C PHE A 1045 -16.87 1.00 -2.65
N GLU A 1046 -17.52 0.33 -3.60
CA GLU A 1046 -16.99 0.14 -4.96
C GLU A 1046 -17.96 0.72 -6.00
N ASN A 1047 -17.43 1.47 -6.97
CA ASN A 1047 -18.17 2.11 -8.08
C ASN A 1047 -19.35 3.03 -7.67
N ILE A 1048 -19.24 3.71 -6.53
CA ILE A 1048 -20.25 4.62 -5.97
C ILE A 1048 -20.35 5.97 -6.70
N ASN A 1049 -19.25 6.47 -7.28
CA ASN A 1049 -19.18 7.76 -7.98
C ASN A 1049 -19.66 8.96 -7.13
N LEU A 1050 -19.21 9.04 -5.87
CA LEU A 1050 -19.55 10.11 -4.92
C LEU A 1050 -19.16 11.48 -5.51
N PRO A 1051 -20.10 12.43 -5.73
CA PRO A 1051 -19.81 13.73 -6.31
C PRO A 1051 -18.80 14.59 -5.54
N PHE A 1052 -18.47 15.77 -6.07
CA PHE A 1052 -17.51 16.71 -5.49
C PHE A 1052 -18.06 18.14 -5.36
N ASP A 1053 -19.35 18.33 -5.66
CA ASP A 1053 -20.07 19.57 -5.38
C ASP A 1053 -20.58 19.60 -3.94
N ASP A 1054 -20.49 20.77 -3.31
CA ASP A 1054 -20.83 21.10 -1.91
C ASP A 1054 -22.25 20.68 -1.43
N ALA A 1055 -23.09 20.16 -2.33
CA ALA A 1055 -24.45 19.72 -2.05
C ALA A 1055 -24.60 18.18 -2.00
N ASN A 1056 -23.68 17.42 -2.61
CA ASN A 1056 -23.81 15.97 -2.82
C ASN A 1056 -22.51 15.18 -2.56
N ASN A 1057 -21.44 15.82 -2.10
CA ASN A 1057 -20.13 15.21 -1.82
C ASN A 1057 -20.03 14.52 -0.44
N ASP A 1058 -21.07 14.61 0.38
CA ASP A 1058 -21.24 13.95 1.69
C ASP A 1058 -21.37 12.42 1.58
N GLY A 1059 -20.68 11.68 2.46
CA GLY A 1059 -20.86 10.25 2.67
C GLY A 1059 -20.60 9.81 4.11
N TYR A 1060 -21.04 8.59 4.44
CA TYR A 1060 -20.84 7.99 5.76
C TYR A 1060 -20.83 6.45 5.73
N LEU A 1061 -20.32 5.89 6.83
CA LEU A 1061 -20.33 4.48 7.23
C LEU A 1061 -20.71 4.39 8.71
N ALA A 1062 -21.60 3.48 9.09
CA ALA A 1062 -21.93 3.19 10.49
C ALA A 1062 -21.85 1.69 10.81
N PHE A 1063 -21.29 1.35 11.97
CA PHE A 1063 -21.17 -0.02 12.47
C PHE A 1063 -21.24 -0.07 14.00
N LYS A 1064 -21.55 -1.24 14.56
CA LYS A 1064 -21.48 -1.52 15.99
C LYS A 1064 -20.50 -2.65 16.30
N ILE A 1065 -19.94 -2.64 17.51
CA ILE A 1065 -19.03 -3.66 18.03
C ILE A 1065 -19.14 -3.75 19.56
N LYS A 1066 -19.08 -4.95 20.14
CA LYS A 1066 -19.15 -5.11 21.60
C LYS A 1066 -17.81 -4.81 22.27
N THR A 1067 -17.88 -4.10 23.38
CA THR A 1067 -16.73 -3.92 24.30
C THR A 1067 -16.41 -5.25 25.01
N LYS A 1068 -15.16 -5.45 25.42
CA LYS A 1068 -14.77 -6.62 26.22
C LYS A 1068 -15.30 -6.49 27.65
N THR A 1069 -15.84 -7.58 28.19
CA THR A 1069 -16.33 -7.66 29.59
C THR A 1069 -15.23 -7.53 30.65
N SER A 1070 -13.96 -7.52 30.25
CA SER A 1070 -12.79 -7.31 31.11
C SER A 1070 -12.48 -5.85 31.45
N LEU A 1071 -13.17 -4.88 30.84
CA LEU A 1071 -12.87 -3.46 31.05
C LEU A 1071 -13.47 -2.92 32.35
N VAL A 1072 -12.75 -2.00 32.99
CA VAL A 1072 -13.10 -1.46 34.32
C VAL A 1072 -13.12 0.06 34.33
N SER A 1073 -13.83 0.62 35.31
CA SER A 1073 -13.85 2.05 35.64
C SER A 1073 -12.46 2.70 35.54
N GLY A 1074 -12.28 3.61 34.58
CA GLY A 1074 -11.03 4.30 34.29
C GLY A 1074 -10.31 3.80 33.02
N ASP A 1075 -10.67 2.64 32.48
CA ASP A 1075 -10.35 2.28 31.10
C ASP A 1075 -11.02 3.25 30.13
N SER A 1076 -10.32 3.59 29.06
CA SER A 1076 -10.92 4.14 27.84
C SER A 1076 -10.79 3.18 26.66
N PHE A 1077 -11.59 3.43 25.62
CA PHE A 1077 -11.54 2.78 24.31
C PHE A 1077 -11.82 3.81 23.22
N GLY A 1078 -11.39 3.53 21.99
CA GLY A 1078 -11.42 4.48 20.89
C GLY A 1078 -10.49 4.07 19.74
N GLY A 1079 -10.15 5.03 18.88
CA GLY A 1079 -9.19 4.86 17.79
C GLY A 1079 -9.65 5.50 16.48
N SER A 1080 -8.72 6.11 15.74
CA SER A 1080 -8.96 6.72 14.42
C SER A 1080 -9.04 5.69 13.30
N ALA A 1081 -10.01 5.84 12.40
CA ALA A 1081 -10.01 5.19 11.09
C ALA A 1081 -9.29 6.03 10.02
N ASN A 1082 -8.94 5.40 8.89
CA ASN A 1082 -8.33 6.01 7.72
C ASN A 1082 -9.27 5.89 6.51
N ILE A 1083 -9.68 7.02 5.93
CA ILE A 1083 -10.57 7.09 4.77
C ILE A 1083 -9.73 7.29 3.51
N PHE A 1084 -9.92 6.44 2.49
CA PHE A 1084 -9.25 6.51 1.20
C PHE A 1084 -10.29 6.84 0.13
N PHE A 1085 -10.28 8.07 -0.40
CA PHE A 1085 -11.15 8.51 -1.50
C PHE A 1085 -10.59 8.01 -2.83
N ASP A 1086 -11.28 7.04 -3.42
CA ASP A 1086 -10.78 6.03 -4.35
C ASP A 1086 -9.59 5.24 -3.80
N TYR A 1087 -8.52 6.00 -3.60
CA TYR A 1087 -7.19 5.69 -4.08
C TYR A 1087 -6.19 6.76 -3.55
N ASN A 1088 -6.67 7.97 -3.26
CA ASN A 1088 -5.89 9.07 -2.69
C ASN A 1088 -5.21 8.73 -1.34
N ASN A 1089 -4.34 9.64 -0.89
CA ASN A 1089 -3.78 9.59 0.45
C ASN A 1089 -4.88 9.49 1.51
N ALA A 1090 -4.69 8.58 2.49
CA ALA A 1090 -5.61 8.43 3.61
C ALA A 1090 -5.85 9.74 4.35
N ILE A 1091 -7.12 10.12 4.51
CA ILE A 1091 -7.54 11.11 5.50
C ILE A 1091 -7.74 10.35 6.82
N THR A 1092 -6.85 10.59 7.78
CA THR A 1092 -6.95 9.99 9.11
C THR A 1092 -7.93 10.80 9.95
N THR A 1093 -9.03 10.16 10.34
CA THR A 1093 -10.05 10.73 11.23
C THR A 1093 -9.46 11.11 12.60
N ASN A 1094 -10.19 11.94 13.36
CA ASN A 1094 -9.95 12.14 14.79
C ASN A 1094 -9.98 10.82 15.59
N ILE A 1095 -9.48 10.88 16.82
CA ILE A 1095 -9.54 9.76 17.78
C ILE A 1095 -10.68 10.01 18.76
N PRO A 1096 -11.90 9.49 18.54
CA PRO A 1096 -12.92 9.48 19.59
C PRO A 1096 -12.42 8.63 20.75
N THR A 1097 -12.62 9.10 21.99
CA THR A 1097 -12.13 8.43 23.20
C THR A 1097 -13.24 8.37 24.24
N THR A 1098 -13.89 7.22 24.33
CA THR A 1098 -14.93 6.97 25.33
C THR A 1098 -14.31 6.35 26.57
N THR A 1099 -14.57 6.94 27.73
CA THR A 1099 -14.07 6.47 29.03
C THR A 1099 -15.18 5.69 29.74
N ILE A 1100 -14.85 4.52 30.28
CA ILE A 1100 -15.72 3.79 31.19
C ILE A 1100 -15.67 4.55 32.52
N SER A 1101 -16.63 5.45 32.68
CA SER A 1101 -16.84 6.07 33.96
C SER A 1101 -17.29 4.99 34.93
N LYS A 1102 -16.68 4.94 36.12
CA LYS A 1102 -17.45 4.47 37.27
C LYS A 1102 -18.73 5.29 37.26
N THR A 1103 -19.86 4.67 37.52
CA THR A 1103 -20.97 5.47 38.02
C THR A 1103 -20.49 6.07 39.34
N LEU A 1104 -20.09 7.35 39.27
CA LEU A 1104 -20.79 8.34 40.05
C LEU A 1104 -22.28 8.19 39.70
N SER A 1105 -22.88 7.16 40.32
CA SER A 1105 -24.12 7.37 41.04
C SER A 1105 -23.95 8.74 41.68
N VAL A 1106 -24.93 9.61 41.45
CA VAL A 1106 -25.19 10.67 42.42
C VAL A 1106 -25.25 9.92 43.74
N LYS A 1107 -24.17 10.02 44.51
CA LYS A 1107 -24.06 9.31 45.78
C LYS A 1107 -25.18 9.92 46.56
N ASP A 1108 -26.20 9.14 46.87
CA ASP A 1108 -27.43 9.65 47.47
C ASP A 1108 -27.11 10.28 48.82
N PHE A 1109 -26.71 11.54 48.77
CA PHE A 1109 -26.72 12.49 49.86
C PHE A 1109 -28.17 12.95 50.09
N SER A 1110 -29.05 11.94 50.11
CA SER A 1110 -30.24 11.82 50.92
C SER A 1110 -29.89 12.24 52.35
N PHE A 1111 -29.88 13.56 52.53
CA PHE A 1111 -29.63 14.25 53.78
C PHE A 1111 -30.58 13.75 54.88
N GLU A 1112 -31.76 13.24 54.46
CA GLU A 1112 -32.70 12.39 55.19
C GLU A 1112 -32.11 11.18 55.94
N LYS A 1113 -30.97 10.62 55.52
CA LYS A 1113 -30.31 9.54 56.28
C LYS A 1113 -29.54 10.08 57.49
N HIS A 1114 -29.20 11.37 57.49
CA HIS A 1114 -28.49 12.09 58.55
C HIS A 1114 -29.40 12.93 59.47
N TYR A 1115 -30.73 12.85 59.33
CA TYR A 1115 -31.65 13.30 60.36
C TYR A 1115 -32.86 12.36 60.52
N ILE A 1116 -33.55 12.41 61.65
CA ILE A 1116 -34.77 11.64 61.91
C ILE A 1116 -35.82 12.59 62.50
N LEU A 1117 -37.04 12.53 61.94
CA LEU A 1117 -38.21 13.28 62.38
C LEU A 1117 -39.15 12.37 63.20
N TYR A 1118 -39.47 12.76 64.44
CA TYR A 1118 -40.35 11.95 65.29
C TYR A 1118 -41.09 12.77 66.37
N PRO A 1119 -42.26 12.32 66.85
CA PRO A 1119 -43.08 11.26 66.25
C PRO A 1119 -43.63 11.70 64.88
N ASN A 1120 -43.99 10.75 64.03
CA ASN A 1120 -44.64 10.99 62.75
C ASN A 1120 -45.67 9.86 62.53
N PRO A 1121 -46.99 10.10 62.68
CA PRO A 1121 -47.65 11.39 62.88
C PRO A 1121 -47.26 12.15 64.16
N VAL A 1122 -47.34 13.48 64.10
CA VAL A 1122 -47.03 14.41 65.19
C VAL A 1122 -48.29 15.13 65.66
N LYS A 1123 -48.46 15.25 66.99
CA LYS A 1123 -49.55 16.03 67.57
C LYS A 1123 -49.16 17.50 67.77
N ASP A 1124 -48.18 17.79 68.62
CA ASP A 1124 -47.87 19.17 69.04
C ASP A 1124 -46.40 19.57 68.77
N ILE A 1125 -45.42 18.70 69.06
CA ILE A 1125 -43.98 18.98 68.87
C ILE A 1125 -43.32 17.91 67.98
N LEU A 1126 -42.67 18.35 66.90
CA LEU A 1126 -41.87 17.53 66.00
C LEU A 1126 -40.39 17.61 66.40
N ASN A 1127 -39.78 16.50 66.79
CA ASN A 1127 -38.37 16.41 67.16
C ASN A 1127 -37.52 16.13 65.91
N ILE A 1128 -36.31 16.69 65.89
CA ILE A 1128 -35.30 16.50 64.84
C ILE A 1128 -34.02 16.01 65.52
N SER A 1129 -33.62 14.78 65.25
CA SER A 1129 -32.31 14.24 65.66
C SER A 1129 -31.40 14.15 64.44
N THR A 1130 -30.34 14.94 64.39
CA THR A 1130 -29.26 14.80 63.40
C THR A 1130 -28.34 13.63 63.72
N LYS A 1131 -27.50 13.26 62.75
CA LYS A 1131 -26.34 12.38 62.86
C LYS A 1131 -25.15 13.08 62.22
N ASP A 1132 -23.94 12.74 62.68
CA ASP A 1132 -22.68 13.40 62.30
C ASP A 1132 -22.65 14.91 62.64
N ASP A 1133 -21.50 15.56 62.43
CA ASP A 1133 -21.32 17.00 62.73
C ASP A 1133 -22.01 17.88 61.66
N ILE A 1134 -23.34 17.93 61.75
CA ILE A 1134 -24.23 18.67 60.84
C ILE A 1134 -24.86 19.84 61.57
N GLU A 1135 -24.63 21.04 61.03
CA GLU A 1135 -25.23 22.28 61.51
C GLU A 1135 -26.42 22.65 60.64
N LEU A 1136 -27.61 22.72 61.22
CA LEU A 1136 -28.79 23.20 60.51
C LEU A 1136 -28.72 24.72 60.34
N SER A 1137 -29.01 25.22 59.14
CA SER A 1137 -29.02 26.66 58.84
C SER A 1137 -30.44 27.23 58.84
N SER A 1138 -31.41 26.50 58.29
CA SER A 1138 -32.83 26.84 58.42
C SER A 1138 -33.74 25.62 58.20
N ILE A 1139 -34.97 25.71 58.69
CA ILE A 1139 -36.02 24.71 58.48
C ILE A 1139 -37.29 25.42 58.00
N GLN A 1140 -38.00 24.84 57.05
CA GLN A 1140 -39.14 25.45 56.36
C GLN A 1140 -40.26 24.41 56.23
N ILE A 1141 -41.50 24.74 56.60
CA ILE A 1141 -42.65 23.83 56.48
C ILE A 1141 -43.63 24.38 55.44
N TYR A 1142 -44.00 23.52 54.49
CA TYR A 1142 -44.92 23.79 53.40
C TYR A 1142 -46.18 22.92 53.51
N ASN A 1143 -47.31 23.43 53.03
CA ASN A 1143 -48.50 22.60 52.82
C ASN A 1143 -48.35 21.75 51.53
N PHE A 1144 -49.30 20.85 51.28
CA PHE A 1144 -49.27 19.96 50.11
C PHE A 1144 -49.49 20.69 48.75
N LEU A 1145 -49.78 21.99 48.76
CA LEU A 1145 -49.84 22.85 47.56
C LEU A 1145 -48.51 23.60 47.32
N GLY A 1146 -47.46 23.31 48.09
CA GLY A 1146 -46.16 23.98 47.99
C GLY A 1146 -46.12 25.40 48.56
N GLN A 1147 -47.15 25.83 49.28
CA GLN A 1147 -47.17 27.14 49.95
C GLN A 1147 -46.40 27.05 51.27
N LEU A 1148 -45.52 28.03 51.53
CA LEU A 1148 -44.72 28.11 52.75
C LEU A 1148 -45.58 28.58 53.93
N ILE A 1149 -45.61 27.79 55.01
CA ILE A 1149 -46.46 27.99 56.19
C ILE A 1149 -45.65 28.41 57.42
N MET A 1150 -44.41 27.92 57.58
CA MET A 1150 -43.55 28.22 58.73
C MET A 1150 -42.08 28.23 58.33
N VAL A 1151 -41.27 29.10 58.96
CA VAL A 1151 -39.81 29.16 58.81
C VAL A 1151 -39.14 29.27 60.18
N VAL A 1152 -38.13 28.44 60.42
CA VAL A 1152 -37.18 28.56 61.54
C VAL A 1152 -35.82 28.94 60.94
N PRO A 1153 -35.44 30.23 60.92
CA PRO A 1153 -34.11 30.66 60.51
C PRO A 1153 -33.07 30.38 61.61
N ASN A 1154 -31.79 30.33 61.24
CA ASN A 1154 -30.65 30.11 62.15
C ASN A 1154 -30.81 28.86 63.03
N ALA A 1155 -31.22 27.75 62.41
CA ALA A 1155 -31.68 26.52 63.09
C ALA A 1155 -30.58 25.70 63.81
N THR A 1156 -29.38 26.25 64.02
CA THR A 1156 -28.14 25.53 64.35
C THR A 1156 -28.20 24.72 65.64
N HIS A 1157 -29.07 25.10 66.58
CA HIS A 1157 -29.29 24.40 67.84
C HIS A 1157 -30.71 23.80 67.95
N THR A 1158 -31.52 23.86 66.89
CA THR A 1158 -32.94 23.48 66.88
C THR A 1158 -33.12 21.97 66.83
N LYS A 1159 -33.55 21.38 67.95
CA LYS A 1159 -33.88 19.94 68.06
C LYS A 1159 -35.39 19.65 68.04
N THR A 1160 -36.22 20.68 68.07
CA THR A 1160 -37.69 20.59 68.16
C THR A 1160 -38.36 21.73 67.43
N ILE A 1161 -39.53 21.47 66.83
CA ILE A 1161 -40.43 22.48 66.25
C ILE A 1161 -41.82 22.29 66.87
N ASP A 1162 -42.41 23.39 67.36
CA ASP A 1162 -43.83 23.43 67.69
C ASP A 1162 -44.65 23.51 66.40
N VAL A 1163 -45.53 22.54 66.20
CA VAL A 1163 -46.44 22.41 65.05
C VAL A 1163 -47.90 22.36 65.49
N SER A 1164 -48.20 22.71 66.75
CA SER A 1164 -49.56 22.72 67.31
C SER A 1164 -50.51 23.67 66.58
N SER A 1165 -49.99 24.74 65.97
CA SER A 1165 -50.75 25.71 65.17
C SER A 1165 -51.11 25.23 63.76
N LEU A 1166 -50.65 24.04 63.33
CA LEU A 1166 -50.99 23.47 62.03
C LEU A 1166 -52.30 22.66 62.12
N SER A 1167 -53.15 22.73 61.09
CA SER A 1167 -54.31 21.84 60.98
C SER A 1167 -53.89 20.41 60.64
N SER A 1168 -54.63 19.41 61.12
CA SER A 1168 -54.37 17.99 60.83
C SER A 1168 -54.30 17.71 59.33
N GLY A 1169 -53.23 17.06 58.87
CA GLY A 1169 -52.95 16.92 57.43
C GLY A 1169 -51.52 16.53 57.08
N ASN A 1170 -51.23 16.53 55.78
CA ASN A 1170 -49.92 16.19 55.21
C ASN A 1170 -49.09 17.47 54.96
N TYR A 1171 -47.88 17.53 55.49
CA TYR A 1171 -46.95 18.65 55.31
C TYR A 1171 -45.60 18.17 54.77
N LEU A 1172 -44.91 19.06 54.05
CA LEU A 1172 -43.53 18.88 53.62
C LEU A 1172 -42.63 19.77 54.46
N ILE A 1173 -41.60 19.22 55.09
CA ILE A 1173 -40.60 19.95 55.86
C ILE A 1173 -39.26 19.90 55.12
N LYS A 1174 -38.80 21.07 54.69
CA LYS A 1174 -37.50 21.28 54.08
C LYS A 1174 -36.49 21.65 55.15
N ILE A 1175 -35.40 20.89 55.26
CA ILE A 1175 -34.30 21.17 56.18
C ILE A 1175 -33.08 21.56 55.34
N ILE A 1176 -32.40 22.64 55.73
CA ILE A 1176 -31.20 23.19 55.10
C ILE A 1176 -30.07 23.20 56.13
N SER A 1177 -28.84 22.85 55.72
CA SER A 1177 -27.68 22.68 56.59
C SER A 1177 -26.36 23.08 55.92
N ASN A 1178 -25.27 23.05 56.70
CA ASN A 1178 -23.90 23.15 56.19
C ASN A 1178 -23.45 21.97 55.29
N LYS A 1179 -24.26 20.91 55.11
CA LYS A 1179 -23.98 19.77 54.21
C LYS A 1179 -24.93 19.67 53.00
N GLY A 1180 -26.03 20.42 52.96
CA GLY A 1180 -27.05 20.31 51.90
C GLY A 1180 -28.48 20.57 52.37
N ASN A 1181 -29.47 20.17 51.57
CA ASN A 1181 -30.89 20.28 51.92
C ASN A 1181 -31.71 19.07 51.41
N SER A 1182 -32.85 18.81 52.05
CA SER A 1182 -33.87 17.84 51.62
C SER A 1182 -35.26 18.28 52.08
N ASN A 1183 -36.31 17.71 51.46
CA ASN A 1183 -37.71 17.85 51.84
C ASN A 1183 -38.26 16.47 52.28
N THR A 1184 -38.70 16.34 53.54
CA THR A 1184 -39.35 15.12 54.05
C THR A 1184 -40.84 15.35 54.28
N LYS A 1185 -41.66 14.30 54.22
CA LYS A 1185 -43.09 14.37 54.56
C LYS A 1185 -43.32 14.07 56.04
N PHE A 1186 -44.14 14.89 56.71
CA PHE A 1186 -44.72 14.53 58.02
C PHE A 1186 -46.24 14.69 58.03
N ILE A 1187 -46.89 14.01 58.96
CA ILE A 1187 -48.35 14.02 59.15
C ILE A 1187 -48.64 14.71 60.48
N LYS A 1188 -49.38 15.82 60.45
CA LYS A 1188 -49.98 16.43 61.64
C LYS A 1188 -51.26 15.64 61.96
N SER A 1189 -51.37 15.08 63.17
CA SER A 1189 -52.61 14.53 63.71
C SER A 1189 -53.47 15.61 64.39
#